data_AF-A0A3D2G2Q8-F1
#
_entry.id   AF-A0A3D2G2Q8-F1
#
_cell.length_a   1.000
_cell.length_b   1.000
_cell.length_c   1.000
_cell.angle_alpha   90.00
_cell.angle_beta   90.00
_cell.angle_gamma   90.00
#
_symmetry.space_group_name_H-M   'P 1'
#
loop_
_entity.id
_entity.type
_entity.pdbx_description
1 polymer ?
#
loop_
_entity_poly.entity_id
_entity_poly.type
_entity_poly.pdbx_seq_one_letter_code
_entity_poly.pdbx_strand_id
1 'polypeptide(L)'
;FYRFCALALSCLLLVSLFPVMQAFADGDGAIHIKSAEDLQELARSCTLDSWSRGKTVVLDNDIVLESDDALPIPTFGGTFRGNGYTISGLSITQSVSPAGLFGVLQKDAVITELNVEGMVSPSGDSESVGGIVGENYGAIEQSTFNGSVSGKRSVGGVVGRNRSSGVVRACEASGAIFGQNMTGGIVGENLGSIVSCRGRAYVNIESTDPSIDLSNMNLEFSLDLAKLSRADTLNTATDTGGIAGYSSGAIASSTNYAAVGYQHIGYNIGGVVGRSSGQVLACSNEGAVCGRKDVGGIAGQMEPYIRMEVSDGLLQQLKTQLNELSSLVNTATNHAEGGSNEIASRLNSMSGYVDNAANELNNVRLNASIDSVITGDGSHSSDTLIGGGKGAAGGIDHEHSDSGHSTTIWGGSAAGAGASHEGNASGTVTGSTQVVAAPDLGGLTSSINGLSSQVTMLNNAASGTVGTLANDIRSINNKFNELTGTLFSAISSLSGGTGDIIVDASDVDIDSVTFGKVSSCRNSGAVYGDVNTGGITGSMTIEYTLDPEDDVTGHLSGFYRKQYEYRAILQSCVNTGDVTGKRSYVGGIVGRMDLGYLTACETASCTVASENGSYTGGIAGLTGATVHGSFAKCTLSGKKYIGGIVGSGVQENIDGSGSSVRWNYSLVDITDCQQYRGAISGSDTGTFEYNYYVSDDLPGINRQSYVGRAEPTSYEELLTLPELPESMKSFSLTFVADGETVLSRTFHYGDSFAESDIPDPPQKDGCHVHWDRSDLTNLHFDTVVTAVYEAYTPALASEQTRDGGLAILLVEGNYNDGSVISMTAQSLTPAAFDVQSGTVFDRIQGYFSCLRRGEIPSTTANAEVLEQWHVELADDGQNAHTLRYLPPDGQKDIRIYVRENGGSWQETGCDTMGSYLTFTASGDSVDFAAVRTLNVLGIWLISLAVLAVLVLLIVLLVRRRKRRARRRAEA
;
A
#
# COMPACT_ATOMS: atom_id res chain seq x y z
N PHE A 1 25.70 -38.62 2.52
CA PHE A 1 26.18 -37.57 3.43
C PHE A 1 25.12 -36.47 3.61
N TYR A 2 24.70 -35.77 2.56
CA TYR A 2 23.63 -34.74 2.62
C TYR A 2 22.28 -35.18 3.22
N ARG A 3 21.83 -36.43 2.97
CA ARG A 3 20.58 -36.95 3.59
C ARG A 3 20.71 -37.28 5.08
N PHE A 4 21.94 -37.55 5.56
CA PHE A 4 22.21 -37.79 6.98
C PHE A 4 22.34 -36.46 7.73
N CYS A 5 22.91 -35.43 7.09
CA CYS A 5 22.92 -34.05 7.58
C CYS A 5 21.50 -33.47 7.66
N ALA A 6 20.62 -33.73 6.68
CA ALA A 6 19.22 -33.27 6.74
C ALA A 6 18.43 -33.96 7.87
N LEU A 7 18.67 -35.25 8.12
CA LEU A 7 18.01 -35.97 9.22
C LEU A 7 18.53 -35.50 10.59
N ALA A 8 19.84 -35.27 10.71
CA ALA A 8 20.45 -34.70 11.91
C ALA A 8 19.98 -33.27 12.18
N LEU A 9 19.83 -32.44 11.14
CA LEU A 9 19.28 -31.08 11.24
C LEU A 9 17.81 -31.11 11.65
N SER A 10 17.01 -32.06 11.13
CA SER A 10 15.60 -32.23 11.53
C SER A 10 15.46 -32.73 12.97
N CYS A 11 16.36 -33.59 13.45
CA CYS A 11 16.40 -34.00 14.86
C CYS A 11 16.90 -32.87 15.77
N LEU A 12 17.82 -32.02 15.32
CA LEU A 12 18.27 -30.82 16.05
C LEU A 12 17.16 -29.76 16.13
N LEU A 13 16.38 -29.57 15.06
CA LEU A 13 15.20 -28.69 15.03
C LEU A 13 14.04 -29.21 15.91
N LEU A 14 13.90 -30.54 16.03
CA LEU A 14 12.97 -31.17 16.98
C LEU A 14 13.45 -31.09 18.44
N VAL A 15 14.76 -30.95 18.68
CA VAL A 15 15.33 -30.74 20.02
C VAL A 15 15.27 -29.25 20.41
N SER A 16 15.30 -28.31 19.47
CA SER A 16 15.05 -26.87 19.73
C SER A 16 13.58 -26.52 19.96
N LEU A 17 12.66 -27.46 19.78
CA LEU A 17 11.22 -27.32 20.09
C LEU A 17 10.87 -27.74 21.54
N PHE A 18 11.85 -28.20 22.33
CA PHE A 18 11.66 -28.33 23.76
C PHE A 18 12.02 -27.01 24.44
N PRO A 19 11.15 -26.46 25.30
CA PRO A 19 11.54 -25.33 26.14
C PRO A 19 12.69 -25.81 27.01
N VAL A 20 13.88 -25.27 26.76
CA VAL A 20 15.01 -25.41 27.67
C VAL A 20 14.61 -24.63 28.92
N MET A 21 14.02 -25.32 29.91
CA MET A 21 14.00 -24.84 31.29
C MET A 21 15.44 -24.72 31.76
N GLN A 22 16.09 -23.60 31.42
CA GLN A 22 17.25 -23.14 32.13
C GLN A 22 16.76 -22.49 33.42
N ALA A 23 16.57 -23.34 34.43
CA ALA A 23 16.59 -22.92 35.82
C ALA A 23 18.01 -22.41 36.13
N PHE A 24 18.30 -21.17 35.76
CA PHE A 24 19.35 -20.42 36.44
C PHE A 24 18.82 -20.11 37.83
N ALA A 25 19.60 -20.49 38.83
CA ALA A 25 19.29 -20.24 40.23
C ALA A 25 18.97 -18.75 40.43
N ASP A 26 17.70 -18.46 40.71
CA ASP A 26 17.25 -17.16 41.16
C ASP A 26 18.12 -16.72 42.34
N GLY A 27 18.73 -15.54 42.20
CA GLY A 27 19.16 -14.81 43.38
C GLY A 27 17.93 -14.55 44.25
N ASP A 28 18.10 -14.72 45.56
CA ASP A 28 17.11 -14.75 46.66
C ASP A 28 16.24 -13.46 46.82
N GLY A 29 15.71 -12.89 45.74
CA GLY A 29 15.02 -11.59 45.72
C GLY A 29 14.22 -11.21 44.47
N ALA A 30 13.91 -12.15 43.55
CA ALA A 30 13.02 -11.89 42.42
C ALA A 30 11.55 -11.78 42.89
N ILE A 31 10.79 -10.86 42.28
CA ILE A 31 9.35 -10.68 42.54
C ILE A 31 8.58 -11.54 41.54
N HIS A 32 7.86 -12.55 42.05
CA HIS A 32 7.06 -13.43 41.20
C HIS A 32 5.60 -12.96 41.16
N ILE A 33 5.05 -12.88 39.96
CA ILE A 33 3.66 -12.49 39.69
C ILE A 33 2.90 -13.75 39.24
N LYS A 34 1.92 -14.18 40.04
CA LYS A 34 1.14 -15.41 39.82
C LYS A 34 -0.34 -15.14 39.58
N SER A 35 -0.85 -13.98 39.98
CA SER A 35 -2.25 -13.56 39.78
C SER A 35 -2.39 -12.08 39.43
N ALA A 36 -3.61 -11.66 39.06
CA ALA A 36 -3.93 -10.27 38.79
C ALA A 36 -3.69 -9.37 40.03
N GLU A 37 -3.94 -9.87 41.24
CA GLU A 37 -3.69 -9.15 42.49
C GLU A 37 -2.19 -8.88 42.71
N ASP A 38 -1.31 -9.82 42.36
CA ASP A 38 0.13 -9.61 42.44
C ASP A 38 0.58 -8.48 41.50
N LEU A 39 0.01 -8.44 40.29
CA LEU A 39 0.28 -7.39 39.31
C LEU A 39 -0.23 -6.02 39.78
N GLN A 40 -1.38 -5.96 40.42
CA GLN A 40 -1.89 -4.72 41.04
C GLN A 40 -1.00 -4.23 42.17
N GLU A 41 -0.47 -5.14 43.00
CA GLU A 41 0.43 -4.77 44.09
C GLU A 41 1.77 -4.23 43.57
N LEU A 42 2.26 -4.80 42.46
CA LEU A 42 3.38 -4.23 41.71
C LEU A 42 3.06 -2.81 41.23
N ALA A 43 1.89 -2.59 40.62
CA ALA A 43 1.48 -1.27 40.14
C ALA A 43 1.41 -0.22 41.27
N ARG A 44 0.88 -0.58 42.45
CA ARG A 44 0.85 0.29 43.64
C ARG A 44 2.24 0.63 44.16
N SER A 45 3.14 -0.36 44.15
CA SER A 45 4.53 -0.21 44.62
C SER A 45 5.38 0.65 43.69
N CYS A 46 5.08 0.63 42.39
CA CYS A 46 5.73 1.39 41.34
C CYS A 46 5.24 2.85 41.23
N THR A 47 4.75 3.45 42.33
CA THR A 47 4.38 4.88 42.36
C THR A 47 5.57 5.81 42.61
N LEU A 48 6.66 5.28 43.16
CA LEU A 48 7.93 5.99 43.35
C LEU A 48 8.95 5.54 42.29
N ASP A 49 9.53 6.48 41.56
CA ASP A 49 10.50 6.21 40.48
C ASP A 49 11.72 5.39 40.94
N SER A 50 12.07 5.41 42.23
CA SER A 50 13.24 4.67 42.74
C SER A 50 12.95 3.23 43.14
N TRP A 51 11.68 2.84 43.36
CA TRP A 51 11.35 1.60 44.05
C TRP A 51 11.63 0.34 43.22
N SER A 52 11.36 0.40 41.91
CA SER A 52 11.52 -0.74 40.99
C SER A 52 12.94 -0.89 40.44
N ARG A 53 13.82 0.09 40.71
CA ARG A 53 15.19 0.10 40.17
C ARG A 53 16.00 -1.10 40.66
N GLY A 54 16.63 -1.81 39.71
CA GLY A 54 17.46 -2.98 39.98
C GLY A 54 16.70 -4.22 40.45
N LYS A 55 15.36 -4.21 40.46
CA LYS A 55 14.55 -5.38 40.81
C LYS A 55 14.26 -6.22 39.58
N THR A 56 14.16 -7.53 39.78
CA THR A 56 13.69 -8.47 38.76
C THR A 56 12.28 -8.93 39.11
N VAL A 57 11.36 -8.76 38.16
CA VAL A 57 9.97 -9.22 38.21
C VAL A 57 9.80 -10.33 37.19
N VAL A 58 9.13 -11.41 37.57
CA VAL A 58 8.97 -12.61 36.74
C VAL A 58 7.50 -13.02 36.71
N LEU A 59 6.94 -13.24 35.52
CA LEU A 59 5.65 -13.90 35.35
C LEU A 59 5.84 -15.42 35.50
N ASP A 60 5.02 -16.01 36.38
CA ASP A 60 5.02 -17.46 36.63
C ASP A 60 3.85 -18.18 35.92
N ASN A 61 2.80 -17.46 35.51
CA ASN A 61 1.62 -17.97 34.81
C ASN A 61 1.02 -16.90 33.89
N ASP A 62 0.13 -17.33 32.99
CA ASP A 62 -0.79 -16.41 32.31
C ASP A 62 -1.68 -15.68 33.32
N ILE A 63 -1.89 -14.38 33.10
CA ILE A 63 -2.68 -13.49 33.95
C ILE A 63 -3.88 -13.00 33.14
N VAL A 64 -5.08 -13.15 33.69
CA VAL A 64 -6.32 -12.62 33.10
C VAL A 64 -6.80 -11.48 33.98
N LEU A 65 -6.95 -10.29 33.40
CA LEU A 65 -7.45 -9.08 34.04
C LEU A 65 -8.96 -8.92 33.81
N GLU A 66 -9.67 -8.47 34.83
CA GLU A 66 -11.09 -8.12 34.78
C GLU A 66 -11.26 -6.59 34.75
N SER A 67 -12.42 -6.09 34.29
CA SER A 67 -12.64 -4.65 34.04
C SER A 67 -12.48 -3.72 35.25
N ASP A 68 -12.56 -4.27 36.46
CA ASP A 68 -12.44 -3.52 37.73
C ASP A 68 -11.01 -3.53 38.30
N ASP A 69 -10.05 -4.16 37.60
CA ASP A 69 -8.66 -4.27 38.03
C ASP A 69 -7.89 -2.98 37.74
N ALA A 70 -7.79 -2.10 38.72
CA ALA A 70 -7.07 -0.83 38.58
C ALA A 70 -5.54 -1.06 38.55
N LEU A 71 -4.89 -0.89 37.39
CA LEU A 71 -3.92 0.19 37.10
C LEU A 71 -2.96 -0.13 35.93
N PRO A 72 -2.62 0.87 35.10
CA PRO A 72 -1.32 0.91 34.46
C PRO A 72 -0.20 1.10 35.51
N ILE A 73 0.92 0.38 35.37
CA ILE A 73 2.12 0.53 36.20
C ILE A 73 2.74 1.90 35.90
N PRO A 74 2.71 2.90 36.79
CA PRO A 74 3.03 4.28 36.42
C PRO A 74 4.47 4.45 35.90
N THR A 75 5.43 3.81 36.55
CA THR A 75 6.86 3.94 36.25
C THR A 75 7.61 2.65 36.61
N PHE A 76 8.49 2.16 35.75
CA PHE A 76 9.23 0.92 35.99
C PHE A 76 10.72 1.06 35.65
N GLY A 77 11.58 0.72 36.61
CA GLY A 77 13.04 0.86 36.55
C GLY A 77 13.83 -0.45 36.63
N GLY A 78 13.14 -1.60 36.60
CA GLY A 78 13.74 -2.92 36.82
C GLY A 78 13.80 -3.78 35.57
N THR A 79 13.95 -5.09 35.76
CA THR A 79 13.80 -6.10 34.70
C THR A 79 12.46 -6.82 34.87
N PHE A 80 11.59 -6.77 33.87
CA PHE A 80 10.34 -7.53 33.82
C PHE A 80 10.51 -8.67 32.81
N ARG A 81 10.45 -9.92 33.28
CA ARG A 81 10.53 -11.13 32.47
C ARG A 81 9.14 -11.73 32.32
N GLY A 82 8.61 -11.72 31.11
CA GLY A 82 7.32 -12.33 30.83
C GLY A 82 7.39 -13.86 30.70
N ASN A 83 8.57 -14.43 30.43
CA ASN A 83 8.79 -15.87 30.23
C ASN A 83 7.85 -16.49 29.17
N GLY A 84 7.34 -15.69 28.23
CA GLY A 84 6.36 -16.10 27.23
C GLY A 84 4.91 -16.20 27.72
N TYR A 85 4.63 -15.92 29.00
CA TYR A 85 3.27 -15.85 29.51
C TYR A 85 2.54 -14.60 29.02
N THR A 86 1.20 -14.70 29.02
CA THR A 86 0.30 -13.67 28.50
C THR A 86 -0.42 -12.96 29.62
N ILE A 87 -0.47 -11.62 29.56
CA ILE A 87 -1.39 -10.79 30.33
C ILE A 87 -2.55 -10.42 29.40
N SER A 88 -3.73 -10.99 29.62
CA SER A 88 -4.94 -10.75 28.81
C SER A 88 -5.99 -9.95 29.58
N GLY A 89 -6.96 -9.38 28.85
CA GLY A 89 -8.04 -8.59 29.45
C GLY A 89 -7.66 -7.16 29.82
N LEU A 90 -6.51 -6.65 29.36
CA LEU A 90 -6.09 -5.27 29.62
C LEU A 90 -7.16 -4.30 29.09
N SER A 91 -7.67 -3.40 29.95
CA SER A 91 -8.60 -2.35 29.56
C SER A 91 -8.20 -1.02 30.17
N ILE A 92 -7.71 -0.09 29.33
CA ILE A 92 -7.35 1.27 29.76
C ILE A 92 -8.28 2.25 29.05
N THR A 93 -9.24 2.79 29.81
CA THR A 93 -10.21 3.80 29.32
C THR A 93 -10.17 5.11 30.13
N GLN A 94 -9.58 5.07 31.33
CA GLN A 94 -9.36 6.25 32.15
C GLN A 94 -8.46 7.29 31.47
N SER A 95 -8.56 8.54 31.93
CA SER A 95 -7.75 9.66 31.44
C SER A 95 -6.33 9.59 31.98
N VAL A 96 -5.50 8.74 31.37
CA VAL A 96 -4.07 8.59 31.67
C VAL A 96 -3.23 8.92 30.44
N SER A 97 -2.14 9.66 30.65
CA SER A 97 -1.15 9.97 29.61
C SER A 97 0.19 10.23 30.31
N PRO A 98 1.24 9.43 30.07
CA PRO A 98 1.33 8.34 29.11
C PRO A 98 0.45 7.13 29.47
N ALA A 99 0.00 6.39 28.45
CA ALA A 99 -0.89 5.24 28.59
C ALA A 99 -0.27 3.95 28.04
N GLY A 100 -0.42 2.86 28.78
CA GLY A 100 0.00 1.50 28.44
C GLY A 100 0.02 0.65 29.71
N LEU A 101 0.27 -0.67 29.60
CA LEU A 101 0.47 -1.52 30.78
C LEU A 101 1.52 -0.92 31.73
N PHE A 102 2.58 -0.33 31.16
CA PHE A 102 3.53 0.55 31.82
C PHE A 102 3.36 1.97 31.30
N GLY A 103 3.18 2.96 32.18
CA GLY A 103 3.16 4.36 31.79
C GLY A 103 4.52 4.81 31.26
N VAL A 104 5.56 4.69 32.11
CA VAL A 104 6.93 5.06 31.77
C VAL A 104 7.90 3.90 32.05
N LEU A 105 8.71 3.53 31.07
CA LEU A 105 9.85 2.63 31.24
C LEU A 105 11.14 3.46 31.40
N GLN A 106 11.82 3.37 32.53
CA GLN A 106 12.98 4.20 32.86
C GLN A 106 14.24 3.79 32.10
N LYS A 107 15.24 4.67 32.10
CA LYS A 107 16.59 4.38 31.63
C LYS A 107 17.15 3.17 32.41
N ASP A 108 17.69 2.20 31.69
CA ASP A 108 18.20 0.90 32.18
C ASP A 108 17.15 -0.17 32.53
N ALA A 109 15.86 0.15 32.46
CA ALA A 109 14.81 -0.85 32.64
C ALA A 109 14.69 -1.75 31.41
N VAL A 110 14.33 -3.01 31.63
CA VAL A 110 14.19 -4.03 30.56
C VAL A 110 12.87 -4.76 30.69
N ILE A 111 12.08 -4.81 29.64
CA ILE A 111 10.93 -5.70 29.50
C ILE A 111 11.28 -6.75 28.46
N THR A 112 11.15 -8.03 28.78
CA THR A 112 11.48 -9.11 27.85
C THR A 112 10.46 -10.25 27.86
N GLU A 113 10.18 -10.81 26.69
CA GLU A 113 9.32 -12.00 26.51
C GLU A 113 7.91 -11.83 27.10
N LEU A 114 7.34 -10.63 26.98
CA LEU A 114 6.02 -10.31 27.52
C LEU A 114 4.96 -10.28 26.42
N ASN A 115 3.91 -11.08 26.57
CA ASN A 115 2.73 -11.04 25.71
C ASN A 115 1.60 -10.28 26.42
N VAL A 116 0.99 -9.30 25.74
CA VAL A 116 -0.10 -8.48 26.28
C VAL A 116 -1.28 -8.47 25.31
N GLU A 117 -2.47 -8.72 25.81
CA GLU A 117 -3.72 -8.67 25.04
C GLU A 117 -4.75 -7.73 25.67
N GLY A 118 -5.32 -6.83 24.87
CA GLY A 118 -6.42 -5.99 25.33
C GLY A 118 -6.70 -4.70 24.55
N MET A 119 -7.38 -3.77 25.21
CA MET A 119 -7.81 -2.48 24.66
C MET A 119 -7.20 -1.32 25.44
N VAL A 120 -6.48 -0.44 24.73
CA VAL A 120 -5.91 0.80 25.30
C VAL A 120 -6.49 1.98 24.54
N SER A 121 -7.50 2.62 25.14
CA SER A 121 -8.22 3.77 24.57
C SER A 121 -8.48 4.82 25.66
N PRO A 122 -7.42 5.46 26.21
CA PRO A 122 -7.57 6.46 27.26
C PRO A 122 -8.44 7.63 26.80
N SER A 123 -9.25 8.15 27.71
CA SER A 123 -9.96 9.42 27.54
C SER A 123 -9.04 10.64 27.79
N GLY A 124 -9.47 11.85 27.43
CA GLY A 124 -8.67 13.07 27.68
C GLY A 124 -7.69 13.42 26.55
N ASP A 125 -6.48 13.84 26.89
CA ASP A 125 -5.48 14.35 25.92
C ASP A 125 -4.83 13.22 25.09
N SER A 126 -4.65 12.02 25.66
CA SER A 126 -4.22 10.79 24.97
C SER A 126 -3.02 11.01 24.01
N GLU A 127 -1.96 11.61 24.55
CA GLU A 127 -0.79 12.16 23.82
C GLU A 127 0.36 11.18 23.61
N SER A 128 0.42 10.10 24.39
CA SER A 128 1.40 9.03 24.23
C SER A 128 0.76 7.72 24.67
N VAL A 129 0.37 6.90 23.69
CA VAL A 129 -0.44 5.71 23.93
C VAL A 129 0.23 4.50 23.30
N GLY A 130 0.65 3.55 24.13
CA GLY A 130 1.19 2.26 23.72
C GLY A 130 0.38 1.11 24.32
N GLY A 131 0.31 -0.02 23.63
CA GLY A 131 -0.31 -1.23 24.20
C GLY A 131 0.46 -1.76 25.42
N ILE A 132 1.80 -1.75 25.37
CA ILE A 132 2.66 -2.18 26.47
C ILE A 132 3.22 -0.99 27.24
N VAL A 133 3.80 0.00 26.56
CA VAL A 133 4.50 1.13 27.21
C VAL A 133 4.04 2.47 26.65
N GLY A 134 3.68 3.41 27.52
CA GLY A 134 3.38 4.78 27.12
C GLY A 134 4.61 5.52 26.60
N GLU A 135 5.61 5.73 27.46
CA GLU A 135 6.93 6.30 27.10
C GLU A 135 8.09 5.37 27.47
N ASN A 136 8.98 5.13 26.52
CA ASN A 136 10.12 4.24 26.69
C ASN A 136 11.46 4.99 26.72
N TYR A 137 12.22 4.83 27.81
CA TYR A 137 13.63 5.22 27.93
C TYR A 137 14.58 4.02 28.10
N GLY A 138 14.03 2.80 28.24
CA GLY A 138 14.75 1.54 28.46
C GLY A 138 14.69 0.60 27.26
N ALA A 139 14.77 -0.70 27.50
CA ALA A 139 14.72 -1.73 26.46
C ALA A 139 13.45 -2.58 26.54
N ILE A 140 12.82 -2.83 25.38
CA ILE A 140 11.70 -3.75 25.23
C ILE A 140 12.08 -4.77 24.17
N GLU A 141 12.08 -6.05 24.54
CA GLU A 141 12.68 -7.10 23.73
C GLU A 141 11.78 -8.34 23.63
N GLN A 142 11.54 -8.85 22.42
CA GLN A 142 10.80 -10.11 22.22
C GLN A 142 9.38 -10.11 22.84
N SER A 143 8.74 -8.94 22.85
CA SER A 143 7.41 -8.76 23.44
C SER A 143 6.35 -8.59 22.35
N THR A 144 5.12 -9.03 22.64
CA THR A 144 4.01 -8.98 21.69
C THR A 144 2.83 -8.22 22.29
N PHE A 145 2.21 -7.36 21.49
CA PHE A 145 0.89 -6.80 21.79
C PHE A 145 -0.15 -7.30 20.78
N ASN A 146 -1.31 -7.74 21.25
CA ASN A 146 -2.44 -8.12 20.42
C ASN A 146 -3.71 -7.43 20.92
N GLY A 147 -4.30 -6.54 20.12
CA GLY A 147 -5.54 -5.88 20.49
C GLY A 147 -5.74 -4.52 19.84
N SER A 148 -6.51 -3.65 20.51
CA SER A 148 -6.88 -2.34 19.96
C SER A 148 -6.24 -1.19 20.73
N VAL A 149 -5.54 -0.30 20.03
CA VAL A 149 -4.97 0.93 20.62
C VAL A 149 -5.59 2.15 19.94
N SER A 150 -6.11 3.09 20.72
CA SER A 150 -6.66 4.35 20.21
C SER A 150 -6.16 5.56 21.01
N GLY A 151 -5.73 6.59 20.31
CA GLY A 151 -5.24 7.84 20.92
C GLY A 151 -5.27 9.01 19.95
N LYS A 152 -4.81 10.18 20.40
CA LYS A 152 -4.76 11.39 19.55
C LYS A 152 -3.40 11.59 18.92
N ARG A 153 -2.34 11.48 19.72
CA ARG A 153 -0.96 11.70 19.28
C ARG A 153 -0.04 10.60 19.79
N SER A 154 1.00 10.29 19.02
CA SER A 154 2.04 9.30 19.35
C SER A 154 1.42 7.97 19.82
N VAL A 155 0.73 7.30 18.89
CA VAL A 155 -0.01 6.06 19.16
C VAL A 155 0.75 4.89 18.55
N GLY A 156 1.12 3.90 19.36
CA GLY A 156 1.81 2.68 18.90
C GLY A 156 1.21 1.41 19.46
N GLY A 157 1.33 0.30 18.72
CA GLY A 157 0.88 -1.00 19.20
C GLY A 157 1.64 -1.46 20.45
N VAL A 158 2.96 -1.25 20.48
CA VAL A 158 3.81 -1.60 21.63
C VAL A 158 4.13 -0.36 22.47
N VAL A 159 4.61 0.72 21.82
CA VAL A 159 5.12 1.92 22.50
C VAL A 159 4.48 3.19 21.95
N GLY A 160 3.99 4.10 22.80
CA GLY A 160 3.54 5.42 22.35
C GLY A 160 4.71 6.28 21.85
N ARG A 161 5.66 6.59 22.75
CA ARG A 161 6.91 7.31 22.44
C ARG A 161 8.14 6.53 22.83
N ASN A 162 9.02 6.27 21.88
CA ASN A 162 10.35 5.74 22.11
C ASN A 162 11.35 6.89 22.16
N ARG A 163 11.87 7.22 23.35
CA ARG A 163 12.81 8.33 23.56
C ARG A 163 14.21 7.96 23.07
N SER A 164 15.14 8.92 23.09
CA SER A 164 16.48 8.75 22.52
C SER A 164 17.29 7.58 23.07
N SER A 165 17.13 7.23 24.35
CA SER A 165 17.75 6.04 24.95
C SER A 165 16.94 4.76 24.80
N GLY A 166 15.71 4.87 24.30
CA GLY A 166 14.77 3.77 24.18
C GLY A 166 15.11 2.81 23.04
N VAL A 167 15.02 1.51 23.33
CA VAL A 167 15.23 0.42 22.38
C VAL A 167 13.99 -0.46 22.31
N VAL A 168 13.47 -0.68 21.11
CA VAL A 168 12.38 -1.63 20.84
C VAL A 168 12.92 -2.67 19.86
N ARG A 169 13.05 -3.92 20.31
CA ARG A 169 13.76 -4.96 19.57
C ARG A 169 12.95 -6.25 19.47
N ALA A 170 12.88 -6.84 18.28
CA ALA A 170 12.22 -8.12 18.07
C ALA A 170 10.77 -8.18 18.60
N CYS A 171 10.07 -7.04 18.60
CA CYS A 171 8.71 -6.94 19.10
C CYS A 171 7.70 -7.08 17.96
N GLU A 172 6.48 -7.49 18.32
CA GLU A 172 5.38 -7.68 17.38
C GLU A 172 4.11 -7.00 17.89
N ALA A 173 3.34 -6.42 16.98
CA ALA A 173 2.01 -5.89 17.28
C ALA A 173 1.01 -6.38 16.25
N SER A 174 -0.17 -6.78 16.73
CA SER A 174 -1.31 -7.22 15.92
C SER A 174 -2.62 -6.65 16.47
N GLY A 175 -3.67 -6.67 15.65
CA GLY A 175 -4.97 -6.06 15.95
C GLY A 175 -5.16 -4.73 15.21
N ALA A 176 -5.74 -3.73 15.86
CA ALA A 176 -6.16 -2.48 15.21
C ALA A 176 -5.64 -1.25 15.96
N ILE A 177 -4.98 -0.34 15.24
CA ILE A 177 -4.36 0.86 15.84
C ILE A 177 -4.94 2.10 15.16
N PHE A 178 -5.47 3.00 15.98
CA PHE A 178 -6.15 4.22 15.53
C PHE A 178 -5.53 5.45 16.17
N GLY A 179 -5.06 6.39 15.37
CA GLY A 179 -4.49 7.63 15.85
C GLY A 179 -4.61 8.77 14.84
N GLN A 180 -4.64 10.00 15.33
CA GLN A 180 -4.75 11.20 14.48
C GLN A 180 -3.38 11.70 14.02
N ASN A 181 -2.33 11.55 14.85
CA ASN A 181 -1.00 12.06 14.54
C ASN A 181 0.09 11.13 15.09
N MET A 182 1.13 10.85 14.29
CA MET A 182 2.26 9.98 14.67
C MET A 182 1.76 8.60 15.12
N THR A 183 1.09 7.91 14.20
CA THR A 183 0.47 6.60 14.45
C THR A 183 1.33 5.51 13.84
N GLY A 184 1.85 4.61 14.66
CA GLY A 184 2.72 3.51 14.24
C GLY A 184 2.15 2.15 14.59
N GLY A 185 2.38 1.13 13.77
CA GLY A 185 1.98 -0.23 14.13
C GLY A 185 2.72 -0.76 15.36
N ILE A 186 3.97 -0.36 15.59
CA ILE A 186 4.78 -0.74 16.76
C ILE A 186 5.01 0.45 17.68
N VAL A 187 5.49 1.57 17.14
CA VAL A 187 5.87 2.77 17.91
C VAL A 187 5.20 4.01 17.32
N GLY A 188 4.52 4.85 18.10
CA GLY A 188 3.96 6.09 17.58
C GLY A 188 5.04 7.08 17.10
N GLU A 189 5.89 7.52 18.03
CA GLU A 189 7.01 8.44 17.79
C GLU A 189 8.34 7.82 18.23
N ASN A 190 9.32 7.81 17.32
CA ASN A 190 10.63 7.20 17.54
C ASN A 190 11.77 8.22 17.48
N LEU A 191 12.43 8.43 18.62
CA LEU A 191 13.67 9.19 18.76
C LEU A 191 14.87 8.27 19.06
N GLY A 192 14.61 7.01 19.41
CA GLY A 192 15.61 5.98 19.74
C GLY A 192 15.82 4.97 18.62
N SER A 193 15.78 3.67 18.95
CA SER A 193 16.00 2.59 17.99
C SER A 193 14.87 1.56 17.96
N ILE A 194 14.44 1.18 16.75
CA ILE A 194 13.50 0.09 16.47
C ILE A 194 14.23 -0.93 15.60
N VAL A 195 14.34 -2.18 16.05
CA VAL A 195 15.13 -3.21 15.35
C VAL A 195 14.39 -4.54 15.27
N SER A 196 14.35 -5.14 14.08
CA SER A 196 13.80 -6.50 13.88
C SER A 196 12.34 -6.66 14.33
N CYS A 197 11.53 -5.60 14.25
CA CYS A 197 10.14 -5.64 14.68
C CYS A 197 9.19 -6.04 13.54
N ARG A 198 8.03 -6.59 13.89
CA ARG A 198 7.01 -7.05 12.94
C ARG A 198 5.68 -6.33 13.19
N GLY A 199 5.26 -5.51 12.23
CA GLY A 199 3.94 -4.87 12.21
C GLY A 199 2.92 -5.80 11.54
N ARG A 200 1.96 -6.34 12.31
CA ARG A 200 0.79 -7.06 11.80
C ARG A 200 -0.53 -6.38 12.17
N ALA A 201 -0.46 -5.24 12.84
CA ALA A 201 -1.62 -4.46 13.21
C ALA A 201 -2.07 -3.62 12.02
N TYR A 202 -3.38 -3.57 11.79
CA TYR A 202 -3.94 -2.66 10.82
C TYR A 202 -3.95 -1.24 11.39
N VAL A 203 -3.34 -0.30 10.68
CA VAL A 203 -3.14 1.06 11.19
C VAL A 203 -4.01 2.03 10.40
N ASN A 204 -4.96 2.68 11.07
CA ASN A 204 -5.86 3.67 10.46
C ASN A 204 -6.60 3.16 9.19
N ILE A 205 -7.10 1.91 9.20
CA ILE A 205 -7.79 1.31 8.04
C ILE A 205 -9.33 1.39 8.10
N GLU A 206 -9.90 1.60 9.28
CA GLU A 206 -11.35 1.68 9.49
C GLU A 206 -11.71 3.11 9.89
N SER A 207 -12.65 3.72 9.17
CA SER A 207 -13.34 4.94 9.62
C SER A 207 -14.35 4.58 10.69
N THR A 208 -13.90 4.00 11.80
CA THR A 208 -14.67 4.05 13.03
C THR A 208 -14.38 5.41 13.63
N ASP A 209 -15.26 6.37 13.38
CA ASP A 209 -15.41 7.48 14.31
C ASP A 209 -16.04 6.88 15.58
N PRO A 210 -15.28 6.65 16.69
CA PRO A 210 -15.88 6.14 17.90
C PRO A 210 -16.77 7.20 18.56
N SER A 211 -16.87 8.40 17.98
CA SER A 211 -17.53 9.59 18.52
C SER A 211 -18.68 10.16 17.67
N ILE A 212 -19.07 9.54 16.54
CA ILE A 212 -20.42 9.79 15.97
C ILE A 212 -21.43 8.98 16.77
N ASP A 213 -21.56 9.34 18.05
CA ASP A 213 -22.81 9.18 18.75
C ASP A 213 -23.75 10.28 18.22
N LEU A 214 -24.71 9.88 17.39
CA LEU A 214 -25.77 10.77 16.91
C LEU A 214 -26.57 11.42 18.07
N SER A 215 -26.37 10.99 19.32
CA SER A 215 -26.98 11.61 20.51
C SER A 215 -26.42 13.00 20.87
N ASN A 216 -25.20 13.34 20.41
CA ASN A 216 -24.55 14.63 20.73
C ASN A 216 -24.69 15.70 19.65
N MET A 217 -25.38 15.41 18.52
CA MET A 217 -25.79 16.45 17.59
C MET A 217 -27.01 17.19 18.15
N ASN A 218 -26.75 18.21 18.97
CA ASN A 218 -27.78 19.18 19.36
C ASN A 218 -28.22 19.95 18.09
N LEU A 219 -29.30 19.48 17.46
CA LEU A 219 -30.01 20.08 16.33
C LEU A 219 -30.75 21.36 16.78
N GLU A 220 -30.04 22.31 17.38
CA GLU A 220 -30.54 23.69 17.41
C GLU A 220 -30.32 24.30 16.03
N PHE A 221 -31.44 24.64 15.37
CA PHE A 221 -31.49 25.38 14.12
C PHE A 221 -30.84 26.76 14.28
N SER A 222 -29.52 26.78 14.24
CA SER A 222 -28.69 27.94 13.97
C SER A 222 -27.71 27.49 12.90
N LEU A 223 -27.91 27.95 11.66
CA LEU A 223 -26.92 27.81 10.59
C LEU A 223 -25.67 28.62 10.97
N ASP A 224 -24.85 28.06 11.85
CA ASP A 224 -23.49 28.55 12.07
C ASP A 224 -22.57 27.79 11.12
N LEU A 225 -22.49 28.28 9.88
CA LEU A 225 -21.66 27.71 8.81
C LEU A 225 -20.16 27.67 9.19
N ALA A 226 -19.74 28.45 10.19
CA ALA A 226 -18.39 28.43 10.76
C ALA A 226 -18.12 27.18 11.62
N LYS A 227 -19.16 26.46 12.07
CA LYS A 227 -18.99 25.15 12.71
C LYS A 227 -18.84 24.02 11.69
N LEU A 228 -19.40 24.16 10.48
CA LEU A 228 -19.09 23.25 9.37
C LEU A 228 -17.64 23.44 8.88
N SER A 229 -17.13 24.67 8.83
CA SER A 229 -15.71 24.90 8.48
C SER A 229 -14.72 24.41 9.54
N ARG A 230 -15.18 24.10 10.77
CA ARG A 230 -14.41 23.38 11.79
C ARG A 230 -14.71 21.88 11.83
N ALA A 231 -15.81 21.44 11.23
CA ALA A 231 -16.09 20.03 10.97
C ALA A 231 -15.28 19.52 9.75
N ASP A 232 -14.94 20.37 8.79
CA ASP A 232 -14.00 20.05 7.70
C ASP A 232 -12.53 19.90 8.17
N THR A 233 -12.24 20.19 9.45
CA THR A 233 -10.94 19.89 10.10
C THR A 233 -10.96 18.58 10.91
N LEU A 234 -12.00 17.75 10.78
CA LEU A 234 -12.12 16.46 11.47
C LEU A 234 -11.22 15.39 10.84
N ASN A 235 -10.24 14.91 11.62
CA ASN A 235 -9.55 13.62 11.45
C ASN A 235 -8.77 13.40 10.14
N THR A 236 -7.86 14.29 9.77
CA THR A 236 -6.80 13.87 8.83
C THR A 236 -5.68 13.19 9.60
N ALA A 237 -5.61 11.85 9.51
CA ALA A 237 -4.48 11.10 10.06
C ALA A 237 -3.17 11.60 9.42
N THR A 238 -2.24 12.10 10.22
CA THR A 238 -0.92 12.55 9.74
C THR A 238 0.18 11.68 10.32
N ASP A 239 1.25 11.48 9.56
CA ASP A 239 2.43 10.71 10.00
C ASP A 239 2.02 9.30 10.45
N THR A 240 1.47 8.51 9.53
CA THR A 240 1.00 7.14 9.80
C THR A 240 1.95 6.12 9.18
N GLY A 241 2.39 5.12 9.97
CA GLY A 241 3.16 4.01 9.42
C GLY A 241 2.92 2.65 10.07
N GLY A 242 3.27 1.58 9.36
CA GLY A 242 3.09 0.20 9.84
C GLY A 242 4.07 -0.22 10.93
N ILE A 243 5.20 0.47 11.08
CA ILE A 243 6.14 0.29 12.21
C ILE A 243 6.18 1.54 13.08
N ALA A 244 6.41 2.71 12.47
CA ALA A 244 6.48 3.98 13.16
C ALA A 244 5.60 5.06 12.53
N GLY A 245 5.00 5.94 13.32
CA GLY A 245 4.34 7.13 12.76
C GLY A 245 5.36 8.19 12.33
N TYR A 246 6.17 8.65 13.28
CA TYR A 246 7.29 9.57 13.05
C TYR A 246 8.60 8.98 13.56
N SER A 247 9.70 9.19 12.84
CA SER A 247 11.03 8.76 13.27
C SER A 247 12.14 9.77 12.96
N SER A 248 12.80 10.27 14.00
CA SER A 248 14.13 10.91 13.88
C SER A 248 15.27 9.99 14.35
N GLY A 249 14.91 8.83 14.92
CA GLY A 249 15.84 7.78 15.33
C GLY A 249 16.12 6.76 14.22
N ALA A 250 16.54 5.56 14.61
CA ALA A 250 16.83 4.46 13.67
C ALA A 250 15.69 3.44 13.63
N ILE A 251 15.36 2.96 12.43
CA ILE A 251 14.50 1.80 12.18
C ILE A 251 15.30 0.83 11.30
N ALA A 252 15.53 -0.38 11.80
CA ALA A 252 16.35 -1.36 11.10
C ALA A 252 15.68 -2.74 11.03
N SER A 253 15.83 -3.42 9.89
CA SER A 253 15.46 -4.84 9.72
C SER A 253 14.02 -5.17 10.12
N SER A 254 13.10 -4.20 10.01
CA SER A 254 11.71 -4.35 10.48
C SER A 254 10.78 -4.54 9.29
N THR A 255 9.69 -5.28 9.49
CA THR A 255 8.75 -5.65 8.42
C THR A 255 7.32 -5.33 8.80
N ASN A 256 6.63 -4.60 7.93
CA ASN A 256 5.18 -4.45 8.01
C ASN A 256 4.48 -5.44 7.06
N TYR A 257 3.47 -6.14 7.57
CA TYR A 257 2.65 -7.10 6.83
C TYR A 257 1.19 -6.65 6.66
N ALA A 258 0.74 -5.67 7.44
CA ALA A 258 -0.66 -5.28 7.49
C ALA A 258 -0.92 -3.98 6.73
N ALA A 259 -2.18 -3.74 6.35
CA ALA A 259 -2.55 -2.53 5.63
C ALA A 259 -2.40 -1.27 6.51
N VAL A 260 -1.96 -0.19 5.89
CA VAL A 260 -1.71 1.12 6.52
C VAL A 260 -2.47 2.21 5.78
N GLY A 261 -3.24 2.98 6.53
CA GLY A 261 -4.02 4.10 5.99
C GLY A 261 -5.19 3.67 5.12
N TYR A 262 -5.79 4.66 4.46
CA TYR A 262 -7.05 4.53 3.75
C TYR A 262 -7.09 5.48 2.55
N GLN A 263 -7.90 5.15 1.54
CA GLN A 263 -7.91 5.89 0.29
C GLN A 263 -8.42 7.32 0.49
N HIS A 264 -7.75 8.29 -0.14
CA HIS A 264 -8.09 9.73 -0.13
C HIS A 264 -7.96 10.43 1.25
N ILE A 265 -7.65 9.65 2.28
CA ILE A 265 -7.43 9.95 3.69
C ILE A 265 -5.95 10.16 4.08
N GLY A 266 -5.55 11.22 4.75
CA GLY A 266 -4.28 11.26 5.47
C GLY A 266 -3.05 11.75 4.69
N TYR A 267 -2.11 12.30 5.45
CA TYR A 267 -0.85 12.88 4.97
C TYR A 267 0.34 12.10 5.56
N ASN A 268 1.41 11.95 4.79
CA ASN A 268 2.64 11.28 5.20
C ASN A 268 2.36 9.84 5.65
N ILE A 269 1.92 9.02 4.71
CA ILE A 269 1.52 7.63 4.97
C ILE A 269 2.60 6.70 4.40
N GLY A 270 3.21 5.90 5.26
CA GLY A 270 4.26 4.96 4.87
C GLY A 270 4.00 3.54 5.33
N GLY A 271 4.37 2.52 4.55
CA GLY A 271 4.24 1.14 5.01
C GLY A 271 5.10 0.81 6.24
N VAL A 272 6.27 1.45 6.38
CA VAL A 272 7.15 1.32 7.56
C VAL A 272 7.07 2.55 8.45
N VAL A 273 7.27 3.74 7.89
CA VAL A 273 7.29 5.01 8.64
C VAL A 273 6.47 6.09 7.93
N GLY A 274 5.61 6.79 8.65
CA GLY A 274 4.86 7.91 8.07
C GLY A 274 5.79 9.05 7.62
N ARG A 275 6.52 9.62 8.56
CA ARG A 275 7.52 10.67 8.30
C ARG A 275 8.84 10.38 8.98
N SER A 276 9.94 10.53 8.24
CA SER A 276 11.28 10.25 8.76
C SER A 276 12.27 11.38 8.47
N SER A 277 13.07 11.70 9.47
CA SER A 277 14.33 12.45 9.34
C SER A 277 15.53 11.62 9.83
N GLY A 278 15.28 10.39 10.29
CA GLY A 278 16.26 9.45 10.83
C GLY A 278 16.75 8.43 9.80
N GLN A 279 17.21 7.27 10.30
CA GLN A 279 17.69 6.17 9.47
C GLN A 279 16.60 5.11 9.30
N VAL A 280 16.35 4.68 8.07
CA VAL A 280 15.52 3.51 7.74
C VAL A 280 16.37 2.53 6.94
N LEU A 281 16.71 1.40 7.53
CA LEU A 281 17.67 0.44 6.98
C LEU A 281 17.06 -0.95 6.88
N ALA A 282 17.21 -1.61 5.74
CA ALA A 282 16.84 -3.01 5.55
C ALA A 282 15.40 -3.34 5.98
N CYS A 283 14.47 -2.39 5.84
CA CYS A 283 13.08 -2.58 6.21
C CYS A 283 12.25 -3.06 5.02
N SER A 284 11.17 -3.79 5.29
CA SER A 284 10.28 -4.32 4.26
C SER A 284 8.83 -3.95 4.52
N ASN A 285 8.06 -3.76 3.45
CA ASN A 285 6.62 -3.62 3.50
C ASN A 285 5.94 -4.58 2.52
N GLU A 286 5.04 -5.40 3.05
CA GLU A 286 4.19 -6.33 2.29
C GLU A 286 2.71 -5.93 2.34
N GLY A 287 2.34 -5.06 3.29
CA GLY A 287 0.96 -4.56 3.44
C GLY A 287 0.61 -3.47 2.44
N ALA A 288 -0.68 -3.36 2.08
CA ALA A 288 -1.17 -2.28 1.23
C ALA A 288 -1.07 -0.93 1.96
N VAL A 289 -0.64 0.12 1.25
CA VAL A 289 -0.52 1.48 1.79
C VAL A 289 -1.45 2.40 1.03
N CYS A 290 -2.35 3.08 1.74
CA CYS A 290 -3.32 3.98 1.15
C CYS A 290 -3.27 5.36 1.82
N GLY A 291 -3.29 6.43 1.04
CA GLY A 291 -3.36 7.79 1.59
C GLY A 291 -3.84 8.86 0.61
N ARG A 292 -3.85 10.12 1.04
CA ARG A 292 -4.13 11.28 0.17
C ARG A 292 -2.86 11.84 -0.45
N LYS A 293 -1.92 12.29 0.37
CA LYS A 293 -0.71 13.00 -0.08
C LYS A 293 0.50 12.43 0.65
N ASP A 294 1.62 12.35 -0.07
CA ASP A 294 2.90 11.83 0.42
C ASP A 294 2.76 10.39 0.92
N VAL A 295 2.48 9.50 -0.03
CA VAL A 295 2.20 8.08 0.23
C VAL A 295 3.33 7.23 -0.31
N GLY A 296 3.99 6.46 0.56
CA GLY A 296 5.11 5.60 0.20
C GLY A 296 5.00 4.18 0.72
N GLY A 297 5.53 3.20 0.00
CA GLY A 297 5.57 1.81 0.48
C GLY A 297 6.46 1.62 1.72
N ILE A 298 7.50 2.44 1.91
CA ILE A 298 8.37 2.42 3.11
C ILE A 298 8.17 3.69 3.93
N ALA A 299 8.39 4.86 3.33
CA ALA A 299 8.32 6.16 3.99
C ALA A 299 7.27 7.05 3.30
N GLY A 300 6.35 7.67 4.04
CA GLY A 300 5.46 8.67 3.43
C GLY A 300 6.24 9.89 2.95
N GLN A 301 6.87 10.58 3.91
CA GLN A 301 7.74 11.73 3.66
C GLN A 301 9.13 11.50 4.27
N MET A 302 10.17 11.80 3.49
CA MET A 302 11.56 11.86 3.97
C MET A 302 12.05 13.30 4.00
N GLU A 303 12.32 13.80 5.20
CA GLU A 303 12.86 15.14 5.41
C GLU A 303 14.39 15.11 5.41
N PRO A 304 15.05 16.10 4.77
CA PRO A 304 16.49 16.29 4.93
C PRO A 304 16.87 16.54 6.39
N TYR A 305 17.88 15.83 6.89
CA TYR A 305 18.35 16.03 8.26
C TYR A 305 19.23 17.29 8.39
N ILE A 306 18.92 18.20 9.32
CA ILE A 306 19.79 19.34 9.66
C ILE A 306 20.48 19.06 10.98
N ARG A 307 21.80 18.86 10.95
CA ARG A 307 22.61 18.80 12.17
C ARG A 307 22.98 20.21 12.62
N MET A 308 22.57 20.58 13.82
CA MET A 308 23.19 21.68 14.57
C MET A 308 24.47 21.17 15.23
N GLU A 309 25.64 21.52 14.70
CA GLU A 309 26.91 21.23 15.37
C GLU A 309 27.26 22.37 16.34
N VAL A 310 27.06 22.11 17.64
CA VAL A 310 27.61 22.95 18.71
C VAL A 310 29.09 22.59 18.84
N SER A 311 29.99 23.58 18.80
CA SER A 311 31.43 23.29 18.85
C SER A 311 31.80 22.52 20.12
N ASP A 312 32.70 21.55 19.94
CA ASP A 312 33.19 20.68 21.01
C ASP A 312 33.75 21.43 22.23
N GLY A 313 34.36 22.60 21.98
CA GLY A 313 34.82 23.51 23.02
C GLY A 313 33.69 24.22 23.77
N LEU A 314 32.65 24.68 23.07
CA LEU A 314 31.50 25.36 23.66
C LEU A 314 30.66 24.41 24.51
N LEU A 315 30.49 23.16 24.05
CA LEU A 315 29.79 22.16 24.84
C LEU A 315 30.57 21.76 26.10
N GLN A 316 31.90 21.61 26.00
CA GLN A 316 32.73 21.34 27.16
C GLN A 316 32.69 22.50 28.17
N GLN A 317 32.63 23.73 27.67
CA GLN A 317 32.46 24.93 28.49
C GLN A 317 31.11 24.94 29.22
N LEU A 318 30.00 24.68 28.52
CA LEU A 318 28.68 24.59 29.13
C LEU A 318 28.60 23.47 30.19
N LYS A 319 29.22 22.30 29.93
CA LYS A 319 29.30 21.19 30.90
C LYS A 319 30.08 21.59 32.15
N THR A 320 31.20 22.25 31.96
CA THR A 320 32.04 22.75 33.07
C THR A 320 31.26 23.76 33.90
N GLN A 321 30.59 24.72 33.27
CA GLN A 321 29.82 25.75 33.95
C GLN A 321 28.60 25.19 34.72
N LEU A 322 27.91 24.18 34.18
CA LEU A 322 26.82 23.49 34.89
C LEU A 322 27.32 22.71 36.10
N ASN A 323 28.44 21.99 35.99
CA ASN A 323 29.05 21.26 37.11
C ASN A 323 29.50 22.22 38.23
N GLU A 324 30.09 23.36 37.86
CA GLU A 324 30.46 24.42 38.81
C GLU A 324 29.23 25.03 39.49
N LEU A 325 28.14 25.26 38.74
CA LEU A 325 26.87 25.74 39.29
C LEU A 325 26.25 24.72 40.26
N SER A 326 26.25 23.43 39.92
CA SER A 326 25.76 22.34 40.79
C SER A 326 26.53 22.30 42.10
N SER A 327 27.86 22.39 42.05
CA SER A 327 28.72 22.44 43.23
C SER A 327 28.41 23.64 44.14
N LEU A 328 28.17 24.82 43.56
CA LEU A 328 27.79 26.03 44.29
C LEU A 328 26.41 25.91 44.95
N VAL A 329 25.42 25.34 44.23
CA VAL A 329 24.07 25.11 44.76
C VAL A 329 24.09 24.10 45.91
N ASN A 330 24.84 23.02 45.79
CA ASN A 330 24.98 22.02 46.87
C ASN A 330 25.69 22.60 48.10
N THR A 331 26.73 23.41 47.90
CA THR A 331 27.42 24.10 49.00
C THR A 331 26.49 25.08 49.73
N ALA A 332 25.72 25.87 48.98
CA ALA A 332 24.73 26.79 49.55
C ALA A 332 23.62 26.03 50.29
N THR A 333 23.20 24.87 49.79
CA THR A 333 22.19 24.01 50.42
C THR A 333 22.67 23.55 51.79
N ASN A 334 23.90 23.03 51.89
CA ASN A 334 24.52 22.61 53.15
C ASN A 334 24.65 23.77 54.16
N HIS A 335 24.95 24.99 53.68
CA HIS A 335 24.99 26.18 54.55
C HIS A 335 23.60 26.70 54.93
N ALA A 336 22.57 26.42 54.13
CA ALA A 336 21.19 26.78 54.39
C ALA A 336 20.48 25.81 55.34
N GLU A 337 20.96 24.57 55.51
CA GLU A 337 20.42 23.58 56.46
C GLU A 337 20.47 24.06 57.93
N GLY A 338 21.34 25.01 58.26
CA GLY A 338 21.38 25.68 59.56
C GLY A 338 20.55 26.98 59.67
N GLY A 339 19.77 27.34 58.65
CA GLY A 339 19.14 28.64 58.45
C GLY A 339 17.64 28.61 58.08
N SER A 340 17.26 29.34 57.01
CA SER A 340 15.85 29.54 56.60
C SER A 340 15.33 28.42 55.70
N ASN A 341 14.27 27.72 56.14
CA ASN A 341 13.60 26.62 55.41
C ASN A 341 13.17 27.00 53.98
N GLU A 342 12.83 28.27 53.75
CA GLU A 342 12.41 28.75 52.42
C GLU A 342 13.59 28.83 51.44
N ILE A 343 14.79 29.20 51.92
CA ILE A 343 15.99 29.27 51.09
C ILE A 343 16.47 27.85 50.75
N ALA A 344 16.45 26.93 51.73
CA ALA A 344 16.83 25.53 51.51
C ALA A 344 15.92 24.83 50.49
N SER A 345 14.59 25.03 50.58
CA SER A 345 13.63 24.47 49.61
C SER A 345 13.86 24.96 48.17
N ARG A 346 14.20 26.25 48.01
CA ARG A 346 14.50 26.85 46.71
C ARG A 346 15.83 26.35 46.14
N LEU A 347 16.86 26.19 46.97
CA LEU A 347 18.15 25.63 46.57
C LEU A 347 18.04 24.16 46.16
N ASN A 348 17.22 23.36 46.85
CA ASN A 348 16.91 21.98 46.45
C ASN A 348 16.19 21.92 45.09
N SER A 349 15.23 22.83 44.87
CA SER A 349 14.55 22.94 43.57
C SER A 349 15.52 23.37 42.46
N MET A 350 16.45 24.30 42.74
CA MET A 350 17.51 24.67 41.81
C MET A 350 18.43 23.50 41.48
N SER A 351 18.82 22.70 42.48
CA SER A 351 19.68 21.53 42.28
C SER A 351 19.06 20.56 41.27
N GLY A 352 17.76 20.26 41.40
CA GLY A 352 17.03 19.43 40.43
C GLY A 352 17.01 20.00 39.01
N TYR A 353 16.87 21.33 38.83
CA TYR A 353 16.95 21.93 37.50
C TYR A 353 18.39 21.97 36.94
N VAL A 354 19.42 22.13 37.78
CA VAL A 354 20.83 22.06 37.34
C VAL A 354 21.16 20.63 36.89
N ASP A 355 20.73 19.63 37.63
CA ASP A 355 20.97 18.21 37.29
C ASP A 355 20.24 17.82 36.00
N ASN A 356 19.00 18.27 35.83
CA ASN A 356 18.27 18.11 34.56
C ASN A 356 19.00 18.81 33.42
N ALA A 357 19.41 20.07 33.57
CA ALA A 357 20.18 20.79 32.56
C ALA A 357 21.50 20.08 32.20
N ALA A 358 22.20 19.52 33.18
CA ALA A 358 23.44 18.76 32.98
C ALA A 358 23.20 17.43 32.25
N ASN A 359 22.10 16.73 32.57
CA ASN A 359 21.68 15.51 31.88
C ASN A 359 21.27 15.80 30.43
N GLU A 360 20.47 16.83 30.19
CA GLU A 360 20.10 17.27 28.84
C GLU A 360 21.35 17.66 28.04
N LEU A 361 22.29 18.39 28.63
CA LEU A 361 23.54 18.76 27.96
C LEU A 361 24.48 17.55 27.73
N ASN A 362 24.39 16.51 28.55
CA ASN A 362 25.09 15.24 28.30
C ASN A 362 24.46 14.47 27.12
N ASN A 363 23.14 14.56 26.95
CA ASN A 363 22.44 14.02 25.79
C ASN A 363 22.74 14.80 24.49
N VAL A 364 23.26 16.03 24.59
CA VAL A 364 23.68 16.87 23.45
C VAL A 364 25.04 16.42 22.83
N ARG A 365 25.75 15.42 23.39
CA ARG A 365 26.98 14.85 22.75
C ARG A 365 27.05 13.32 22.85
N LEU A 366 27.15 12.66 21.69
CA LEU A 366 28.42 12.13 21.17
C LEU A 366 28.24 11.54 19.76
N ASN A 367 28.87 12.19 18.78
CA ASN A 367 29.34 11.49 17.59
C ASN A 367 30.55 10.67 18.02
N ALA A 368 30.33 9.45 18.52
CA ALA A 368 31.41 8.49 18.60
C ALA A 368 31.45 7.78 17.25
N SER A 369 32.36 8.17 16.36
CA SER A 369 32.81 7.22 15.34
C SER A 369 33.59 6.15 16.10
N ILE A 370 32.94 5.02 16.39
CA ILE A 370 33.70 3.84 16.79
C ILE A 370 34.30 3.29 15.49
N ASP A 371 35.53 3.71 15.18
CA ASP A 371 36.35 3.01 14.19
C ASP A 371 36.92 1.75 14.87
N SER A 372 36.12 0.68 14.94
CA SER A 372 36.66 -0.62 15.32
C SER A 372 37.17 -1.31 14.06
N VAL A 373 38.50 -1.30 13.87
CA VAL A 373 39.16 -2.19 12.92
C VAL A 373 39.45 -3.50 13.66
N ILE A 374 38.65 -4.53 13.42
CA ILE A 374 38.94 -5.89 13.91
C ILE A 374 39.76 -6.60 12.83
N THR A 375 41.08 -6.71 13.05
CA THR A 375 41.97 -7.57 12.25
C THR A 375 42.25 -8.85 13.01
N GLY A 376 41.70 -9.97 12.56
CA GLY A 376 42.09 -11.31 13.00
C GLY A 376 43.06 -11.94 12.00
N ASP A 377 44.28 -12.28 12.43
CA ASP A 377 45.30 -12.92 11.57
C ASP A 377 45.26 -14.45 11.58
N GLY A 378 44.23 -15.05 12.19
CA GLY A 378 44.02 -16.49 12.19
C GLY A 378 45.06 -17.29 13.00
N SER A 379 45.80 -16.67 13.90
CA SER A 379 46.73 -17.36 14.80
C SER A 379 46.15 -17.55 16.22
N HIS A 380 46.50 -18.66 16.88
CA HIS A 380 45.95 -19.08 18.18
C HIS A 380 46.36 -18.22 19.39
N SER A 381 46.92 -17.02 19.19
CA SER A 381 47.08 -16.02 20.24
C SER A 381 47.27 -14.65 19.60
N SER A 382 46.23 -13.84 19.55
CA SER A 382 46.33 -12.45 19.12
C SER A 382 45.87 -11.56 20.27
N ASP A 383 46.83 -10.89 20.90
CA ASP A 383 46.55 -9.78 21.83
C ASP A 383 45.73 -8.71 21.09
N THR A 384 44.57 -8.37 21.62
CA THR A 384 43.70 -7.33 21.05
C THR A 384 44.29 -5.96 21.41
N LEU A 385 44.97 -5.30 20.47
CA LEU A 385 45.39 -3.91 20.65
C LEU A 385 44.25 -2.96 20.27
N ILE A 386 43.59 -2.37 21.27
CA ILE A 386 42.68 -1.24 21.08
C ILE A 386 43.55 0.02 20.94
N GLY A 387 43.70 0.51 19.70
CA GLY A 387 44.38 1.77 19.39
C GLY A 387 43.54 2.99 19.79
N GLY A 388 43.38 3.25 21.08
CA GLY A 388 42.75 4.47 21.57
C GLY A 388 43.65 5.70 21.34
N GLY A 389 43.18 6.65 20.51
CA GLY A 389 43.65 8.03 20.57
C GLY A 389 43.50 8.54 22.01
N LYS A 390 44.60 9.02 22.60
CA LYS A 390 44.75 9.35 24.02
C LYS A 390 43.55 10.11 24.61
N GLY A 391 42.90 9.51 25.62
CA GLY A 391 42.12 10.28 26.61
C GLY A 391 40.86 9.65 27.20
N ALA A 392 40.88 8.41 27.71
CA ALA A 392 39.94 7.97 28.75
C ALA A 392 40.53 6.76 29.48
N ALA A 393 40.62 6.83 30.80
CA ALA A 393 41.18 5.78 31.65
C ALA A 393 40.07 4.79 32.09
N GLY A 394 40.34 3.49 31.97
CA GLY A 394 39.55 2.40 32.53
C GLY A 394 40.16 1.05 32.13
N GLY A 395 40.95 0.44 33.02
CA GLY A 395 41.57 -0.87 32.80
C GLY A 395 40.60 -2.03 33.07
N ILE A 396 40.86 -3.19 32.47
CA ILE A 396 40.10 -4.43 32.67
C ILE A 396 41.04 -5.47 33.29
N ASP A 397 40.69 -5.97 34.47
CA ASP A 397 41.34 -7.12 35.12
C ASP A 397 40.78 -8.45 34.55
N HIS A 398 41.63 -9.48 34.47
CA HIS A 398 41.30 -10.79 33.91
C HIS A 398 41.44 -11.89 34.98
N GLU A 399 40.35 -12.56 35.35
CA GLU A 399 40.38 -13.83 36.08
C GLU A 399 40.09 -15.00 35.13
N HIS A 400 40.95 -16.02 35.21
CA HIS A 400 41.00 -17.17 34.31
C HIS A 400 40.25 -18.36 34.93
N SER A 401 39.35 -19.01 34.19
CA SER A 401 38.92 -20.38 34.50
C SER A 401 38.68 -21.19 33.23
N ASP A 402 39.31 -22.37 33.19
CA ASP A 402 39.33 -23.31 32.08
C ASP A 402 37.99 -24.06 31.93
N SER A 403 37.24 -23.79 30.85
CA SER A 403 36.60 -24.79 29.97
C SER A 403 35.49 -24.16 29.11
N GLY A 404 35.74 -24.11 27.79
CA GLY A 404 34.74 -23.82 26.75
C GLY A 404 34.66 -22.34 26.33
N HIS A 405 35.54 -21.92 25.41
CA HIS A 405 35.65 -20.52 25.00
C HIS A 405 34.67 -20.14 23.88
N SER A 406 33.59 -19.45 24.26
CA SER A 406 32.95 -18.43 23.44
C SER A 406 33.67 -17.10 23.70
N THR A 407 34.16 -16.43 22.67
CA THR A 407 34.67 -15.06 22.82
C THR A 407 33.48 -14.11 22.85
N THR A 408 32.99 -13.78 24.04
CA THR A 408 31.94 -12.80 24.26
C THR A 408 32.59 -11.43 24.49
N ILE A 409 32.45 -10.49 23.57
CA ILE A 409 32.84 -9.10 23.81
C ILE A 409 31.76 -8.46 24.68
N TRP A 410 32.06 -8.20 25.95
CA TRP A 410 31.24 -7.35 26.81
C TRP A 410 31.55 -5.88 26.50
N GLY A 411 30.73 -5.26 25.65
CA GLY A 411 30.62 -3.82 25.54
C GLY A 411 29.35 -3.38 26.27
N GLY A 412 29.48 -2.55 27.30
CA GLY A 412 28.33 -1.93 27.94
C GLY A 412 27.50 -1.13 26.93
N SER A 413 26.20 -1.38 26.92
CA SER A 413 25.13 -0.51 26.42
C SER A 413 25.42 0.30 25.14
N ALA A 414 25.51 -0.35 23.98
CA ALA A 414 25.12 0.19 22.67
C ALA A 414 25.32 -0.84 21.55
N ALA A 415 24.32 -0.99 20.67
CA ALA A 415 24.38 -1.53 19.31
C ALA A 415 25.01 -2.94 19.12
N GLY A 416 24.16 -3.97 19.15
CA GLY A 416 24.49 -5.28 18.60
C GLY A 416 24.00 -5.42 17.16
N ALA A 417 24.89 -5.23 16.17
CA ALA A 417 24.76 -5.89 14.88
C ALA A 417 25.29 -7.32 15.04
N GLY A 418 24.38 -8.29 15.18
CA GLY A 418 24.75 -9.70 15.24
C GLY A 418 25.07 -10.23 13.84
N ALA A 419 26.36 -10.33 13.50
CA ALA A 419 26.81 -11.21 12.42
C ALA A 419 27.18 -12.57 13.03
N SER A 420 26.39 -13.61 12.75
CA SER A 420 26.81 -14.99 13.01
C SER A 420 27.59 -15.49 11.79
N HIS A 421 28.83 -15.93 12.00
CA HIS A 421 29.64 -16.58 10.97
C HIS A 421 30.21 -17.88 11.54
N GLU A 422 29.64 -19.02 11.15
CA GLU A 422 30.30 -20.32 11.30
C GLU A 422 31.14 -20.59 10.05
N GLY A 423 32.43 -20.28 10.13
CA GLY A 423 33.39 -20.61 9.08
C GLY A 423 34.76 -19.98 9.34
N ASN A 424 35.83 -20.72 9.08
CA ASN A 424 37.19 -20.19 9.06
C ASN A 424 37.34 -19.27 7.84
N ALA A 425 37.20 -17.96 8.04
CA ALA A 425 37.55 -16.97 7.03
C ALA A 425 38.29 -15.79 7.67
N SER A 426 39.50 -15.51 7.16
CA SER A 426 40.25 -14.29 7.43
C SER A 426 39.56 -13.11 6.73
N GLY A 427 39.05 -12.15 7.49
CA GLY A 427 38.41 -10.95 6.94
C GLY A 427 38.46 -9.79 7.93
N THR A 428 38.67 -8.59 7.41
CA THR A 428 38.60 -7.33 8.17
C THR A 428 37.14 -6.93 8.29
N VAL A 429 36.62 -6.80 9.52
CA VAL A 429 35.29 -6.23 9.75
C VAL A 429 35.46 -4.76 10.07
N THR A 430 35.02 -3.90 9.16
CA THR A 430 34.87 -2.45 9.36
C THR A 430 33.39 -2.16 9.57
N GLY A 431 33.01 -1.75 10.77
CA GLY A 431 31.67 -1.26 11.08
C GLY A 431 31.78 0.11 11.73
N SER A 432 31.25 1.15 11.09
CA SER A 432 31.09 2.48 11.66
C SER A 432 29.71 2.54 12.32
N THR A 433 29.66 2.56 13.65
CA THR A 433 28.40 2.81 14.38
C THR A 433 28.39 4.27 14.81
N GLN A 434 27.61 5.11 14.14
CA GLN A 434 27.31 6.47 14.61
C GLN A 434 25.91 6.50 15.22
N VAL A 435 25.82 6.58 16.56
CA VAL A 435 24.58 6.91 17.26
C VAL A 435 24.55 8.42 17.45
N VAL A 436 23.71 9.16 16.73
CA VAL A 436 23.60 10.62 16.90
C VAL A 436 22.13 11.02 17.07
N ALA A 437 21.69 11.22 18.31
CA ALA A 437 20.43 11.93 18.52
C ALA A 437 20.59 13.38 18.03
N ALA A 438 19.60 13.91 17.31
CA ALA A 438 19.50 15.35 17.10
C ALA A 438 19.49 16.04 18.48
N PRO A 439 20.26 17.12 18.70
CA PRO A 439 20.24 17.81 19.98
C PRO A 439 18.87 18.49 20.15
N ASP A 440 17.97 17.88 20.93
CA ASP A 440 16.77 18.54 21.44
C ASP A 440 17.19 19.53 22.55
N LEU A 441 17.26 20.83 22.22
CA LEU A 441 17.52 21.87 23.21
C LEU A 441 16.26 22.27 24.01
N GLY A 442 15.09 21.67 23.74
CA GLY A 442 13.84 21.97 24.45
C GLY A 442 13.92 21.64 25.95
N GLY A 443 14.45 20.45 26.27
CA GLY A 443 14.74 20.03 27.65
C GLY A 443 15.71 20.96 28.36
N LEU A 444 16.79 21.36 27.68
CA LEU A 444 17.79 22.29 28.22
C LEU A 444 17.19 23.69 28.46
N THR A 445 16.39 24.18 27.51
CA THR A 445 15.72 25.50 27.60
C THR A 445 14.71 25.54 28.73
N SER A 446 13.92 24.48 28.92
CA SER A 446 12.96 24.38 30.02
C SER A 446 13.65 24.36 31.38
N SER A 447 14.76 23.62 31.51
CA SER A 447 15.57 23.54 32.73
C SER A 447 16.20 24.88 33.09
N ILE A 448 16.69 25.63 32.09
CA ILE A 448 17.29 26.95 32.28
C ILE A 448 16.24 28.02 32.63
N ASN A 449 15.05 27.97 32.02
CA ASN A 449 13.94 28.84 32.41
C ASN A 449 13.48 28.56 33.86
N GLY A 450 13.44 27.29 34.25
CA GLY A 450 13.22 26.87 35.63
C GLY A 450 14.26 27.45 36.60
N LEU A 451 15.55 27.35 36.25
CA LEU A 451 16.65 27.95 37.02
C LEU A 451 16.50 29.47 37.16
N SER A 452 16.17 30.17 36.06
CA SER A 452 15.99 31.63 36.06
C SER A 452 14.88 32.09 37.03
N SER A 453 13.77 31.36 37.02
CA SER A 453 12.65 31.59 37.95
C SER A 453 13.08 31.39 39.40
N GLN A 454 13.82 30.31 39.69
CA GLN A 454 14.30 30.04 41.04
C GLN A 454 15.36 31.05 41.50
N VAL A 455 16.30 31.47 40.65
CA VAL A 455 17.29 32.52 40.98
C VAL A 455 16.60 33.83 41.34
N THR A 456 15.53 34.21 40.61
CA THR A 456 14.76 35.42 40.89
C THR A 456 14.07 35.34 42.26
N MET A 457 13.44 34.20 42.55
CA MET A 457 12.77 33.98 43.84
C MET A 457 13.77 33.86 45.01
N LEU A 458 14.91 33.22 44.78
CA LEU A 458 16.01 33.09 45.73
C LEU A 458 16.57 34.47 46.10
N ASN A 459 16.75 35.36 45.12
CA ASN A 459 17.27 36.71 45.35
C ASN A 459 16.31 37.57 46.19
N ASN A 460 14.99 37.39 45.99
CA ASN A 460 13.97 38.04 46.81
C ASN A 460 13.97 37.51 48.26
N ALA A 461 14.05 36.19 48.43
CA ALA A 461 14.12 35.54 49.74
C ALA A 461 15.45 35.83 50.48
N ALA A 462 16.53 36.09 49.74
CA ALA A 462 17.86 36.36 50.28
C ALA A 462 18.08 37.81 50.72
N SER A 463 17.14 38.73 50.46
CA SER A 463 17.28 40.18 50.67
C SER A 463 17.60 40.64 52.10
N GLY A 464 17.52 39.74 53.09
CA GLY A 464 17.91 39.97 54.49
C GLY A 464 19.02 39.06 55.03
N THR A 465 19.68 38.26 54.19
CA THR A 465 20.68 37.26 54.62
C THR A 465 22.07 37.90 54.75
N VAL A 466 22.79 37.65 55.86
CA VAL A 466 24.15 38.17 56.12
C VAL A 466 25.09 36.99 56.41
N GLY A 467 26.32 37.03 55.90
CA GLY A 467 27.35 36.03 56.18
C GLY A 467 27.66 35.09 55.00
N THR A 468 28.04 33.85 55.29
CA THR A 468 28.50 32.85 54.29
C THR A 468 27.43 32.52 53.24
N LEU A 469 26.18 32.28 53.67
CA LEU A 469 25.07 31.98 52.75
C LEU A 469 24.78 33.12 51.76
N ALA A 470 24.94 34.38 52.18
CA ALA A 470 24.78 35.53 51.28
C ALA A 470 25.90 35.61 50.23
N ASN A 471 27.11 35.12 50.55
CA ASN A 471 28.19 35.01 49.59
C ASN A 471 27.96 33.85 48.61
N ASP A 472 27.43 32.72 49.08
CA ASP A 472 27.12 31.58 48.22
C ASP A 472 26.02 31.92 47.21
N ILE A 473 24.96 32.63 47.64
CA ILE A 473 23.88 33.09 46.75
C ILE A 473 24.38 34.07 45.69
N ARG A 474 25.35 34.96 46.03
CA ARG A 474 26.01 35.83 45.04
C ARG A 474 26.83 35.02 44.04
N SER A 475 27.57 34.00 44.50
CA SER A 475 28.35 33.12 43.63
C SER A 475 27.46 32.32 42.66
N ILE A 476 26.32 31.79 43.14
CA ILE A 476 25.31 31.13 42.31
C ILE A 476 24.77 32.08 41.25
N ASN A 477 24.39 33.31 41.63
CA ASN A 477 23.85 34.29 40.69
C ASN A 477 24.89 34.70 39.63
N ASN A 478 26.14 34.94 40.03
CA ASN A 478 27.23 35.23 39.09
C ASN A 478 27.45 34.08 38.10
N LYS A 479 27.47 32.84 38.59
CA LYS A 479 27.71 31.68 37.73
C LYS A 479 26.53 31.37 36.82
N PHE A 480 25.30 31.57 37.30
CA PHE A 480 24.09 31.47 36.48
C PHE A 480 24.07 32.50 35.34
N ASN A 481 24.49 33.74 35.60
CA ASN A 481 24.60 34.77 34.56
C ASN A 481 25.71 34.45 33.55
N GLU A 482 26.82 33.88 34.00
CA GLU A 482 27.91 33.41 33.11
C GLU A 482 27.44 32.28 32.20
N LEU A 483 26.79 31.26 32.77
CA LEU A 483 26.16 30.14 32.03
C LEU A 483 25.15 30.64 31.01
N THR A 484 24.25 31.54 31.42
CA THR A 484 23.22 32.13 30.57
C THR A 484 23.84 32.95 29.44
N GLY A 485 24.92 33.69 29.72
CA GLY A 485 25.72 34.39 28.71
C GLY A 485 26.33 33.44 27.69
N THR A 486 26.97 32.35 28.13
CA THR A 486 27.53 31.33 27.24
C THR A 486 26.46 30.63 26.40
N LEU A 487 25.29 30.33 26.98
CA LEU A 487 24.15 29.78 26.26
C LEU A 487 23.58 30.75 25.23
N PHE A 488 23.38 32.03 25.58
CA PHE A 488 22.94 33.04 24.62
C PHE A 488 23.99 33.32 23.55
N SER A 489 25.28 33.22 23.86
CA SER A 489 26.34 33.25 22.85
C SER A 489 26.28 32.03 21.93
N ALA A 490 25.98 30.84 22.45
CA ALA A 490 25.71 29.66 21.64
C ALA A 490 24.50 29.88 20.72
N ILE A 491 23.35 30.27 21.28
CA ILE A 491 22.11 30.54 20.54
C ILE A 491 22.25 31.69 19.53
N SER A 492 23.03 32.74 19.83
CA SER A 492 23.28 33.86 18.90
C SER A 492 24.34 33.54 17.85
N SER A 493 25.33 32.69 18.14
CA SER A 493 26.19 32.11 17.12
C SER A 493 25.41 31.17 16.18
N LEU A 494 24.31 30.60 16.68
CA LEU A 494 23.36 29.78 15.91
C LEU A 494 22.33 30.62 15.14
N SER A 495 21.99 31.84 15.60
CA SER A 495 20.96 32.69 14.95
C SER A 495 21.50 33.88 14.15
N GLY A 496 22.80 34.19 14.24
CA GLY A 496 23.39 35.43 13.74
C GLY A 496 24.54 35.31 12.73
N GLY A 497 24.79 34.13 12.15
CA GLY A 497 25.95 33.89 11.28
C GLY A 497 25.59 33.61 9.81
N THR A 498 25.43 34.64 9.00
CA THR A 498 25.52 34.54 7.52
C THR A 498 26.97 34.35 7.03
N GLY A 499 27.76 33.51 7.69
CA GLY A 499 29.18 33.33 7.36
C GLY A 499 29.72 32.00 7.85
N ASP A 500 29.95 31.10 6.89
CA ASP A 500 30.84 29.94 6.91
C ASP A 500 30.67 28.91 8.05
N ILE A 501 29.67 28.04 7.90
CA ILE A 501 29.84 26.61 8.16
C ILE A 501 29.55 25.86 6.84
N ILE A 502 30.33 26.15 5.82
CA ILE A 502 30.35 25.42 4.55
C ILE A 502 31.45 24.37 4.68
N VAL A 503 31.08 23.10 4.80
CA VAL A 503 31.99 22.02 4.44
C VAL A 503 31.72 21.70 2.98
N ASP A 504 32.76 21.79 2.16
CA ASP A 504 32.75 21.34 0.76
C ASP A 504 32.28 19.87 0.71
N ALA A 505 31.07 19.65 0.19
CA ALA A 505 30.41 18.35 0.16
C ALA A 505 30.70 17.55 -1.12
N SER A 506 31.70 17.96 -1.90
CA SER A 506 32.10 17.26 -3.13
C SER A 506 32.64 15.84 -2.88
N ASP A 507 33.05 15.54 -1.64
CA ASP A 507 33.66 14.27 -1.21
C ASP A 507 32.81 13.52 -0.14
N VAL A 508 31.50 13.75 -0.05
CA VAL A 508 30.66 13.03 0.94
C VAL A 508 30.52 11.56 0.54
N ASP A 509 31.11 10.68 1.34
CA ASP A 509 30.88 9.24 1.28
C ASP A 509 29.43 8.94 1.70
N ILE A 510 28.58 8.64 0.72
CA ILE A 510 27.15 8.33 0.89
C ILE A 510 26.95 7.15 1.86
N ASP A 511 27.90 6.22 1.92
CA ASP A 511 27.80 5.04 2.78
C ASP A 511 27.99 5.42 4.26
N SER A 512 28.70 6.51 4.55
CA SER A 512 28.89 7.04 5.91
C SER A 512 27.70 7.83 6.46
N VAL A 513 26.76 8.24 5.59
CA VAL A 513 25.55 8.99 5.99
C VAL A 513 24.55 8.03 6.64
N THR A 514 24.10 8.35 7.86
CA THR A 514 23.12 7.55 8.59
C THR A 514 21.76 8.25 8.74
N PHE A 515 21.71 9.58 8.86
CA PHE A 515 20.46 10.33 9.04
C PHE A 515 19.84 10.79 7.72
N GLY A 516 18.51 10.92 7.70
CA GLY A 516 17.74 11.21 6.49
C GLY A 516 17.93 10.18 5.39
N LYS A 517 18.18 8.91 5.75
CA LYS A 517 18.55 7.87 4.79
C LYS A 517 17.57 6.70 4.83
N VAL A 518 16.98 6.38 3.68
CA VAL A 518 16.33 5.07 3.43
C VAL A 518 17.31 4.23 2.63
N SER A 519 17.70 3.07 3.16
CA SER A 519 18.63 2.19 2.45
C SER A 519 18.29 0.72 2.57
N SER A 520 18.56 -0.02 1.50
CA SER A 520 18.36 -1.48 1.43
C SER A 520 16.93 -1.92 1.76
N CYS A 521 15.93 -1.04 1.54
CA CYS A 521 14.54 -1.32 1.88
C CYS A 521 13.77 -1.91 0.69
N ARG A 522 12.76 -2.73 0.97
CA ARG A 522 11.97 -3.40 -0.06
C ARG A 522 10.47 -3.17 0.13
N ASN A 523 9.79 -2.74 -0.92
CA ASN A 523 8.33 -2.74 -0.95
C ASN A 523 7.79 -3.78 -1.93
N SER A 524 6.85 -4.60 -1.48
CA SER A 524 6.03 -5.48 -2.33
C SER A 524 4.53 -5.27 -2.14
N GLY A 525 4.12 -4.48 -1.14
CA GLY A 525 2.73 -4.07 -0.96
C GLY A 525 2.29 -3.04 -2.01
N ALA A 526 1.02 -3.09 -2.40
CA ALA A 526 0.44 -2.07 -3.29
C ALA A 526 0.38 -0.71 -2.60
N VAL A 527 0.72 0.36 -3.32
CA VAL A 527 0.72 1.74 -2.82
C VAL A 527 -0.29 2.56 -3.61
N TYR A 528 -1.25 3.15 -2.92
CA TYR A 528 -2.30 3.98 -3.50
C TYR A 528 -2.32 5.37 -2.86
N GLY A 529 -2.13 6.42 -3.64
CA GLY A 529 -2.21 7.80 -3.17
C GLY A 529 -3.01 8.71 -4.10
N ASP A 530 -3.44 9.88 -3.63
CA ASP A 530 -4.00 10.89 -4.53
C ASP A 530 -2.90 11.69 -5.23
N VAL A 531 -1.83 12.05 -4.54
CA VAL A 531 -0.70 12.84 -5.07
C VAL A 531 0.60 12.48 -4.33
N ASN A 532 1.76 12.67 -4.98
CA ASN A 532 3.08 12.35 -4.42
C ASN A 532 3.15 10.89 -3.95
N THR A 533 2.96 9.96 -4.87
CA THR A 533 2.86 8.53 -4.57
C THR A 533 4.11 7.80 -5.04
N GLY A 534 4.79 7.11 -4.12
CA GLY A 534 6.04 6.40 -4.39
C GLY A 534 6.03 4.95 -3.94
N GLY A 535 6.68 4.05 -4.66
CA GLY A 535 6.80 2.66 -4.20
C GLY A 535 7.67 2.51 -2.93
N ILE A 536 8.63 3.41 -2.71
CA ILE A 536 9.45 3.46 -1.47
C ILE A 536 9.12 4.71 -0.67
N THR A 537 9.23 5.89 -1.28
CA THR A 537 9.02 7.17 -0.59
C THR A 537 7.99 8.03 -1.33
N GLY A 538 6.96 8.53 -0.64
CA GLY A 538 5.98 9.43 -1.28
C GLY A 538 6.63 10.73 -1.75
N SER A 539 7.30 11.43 -0.83
CA SER A 539 8.04 12.65 -1.15
C SER A 539 9.35 12.85 -0.39
N MET A 540 10.26 13.61 -1.01
CA MET A 540 11.49 14.10 -0.41
C MET A 540 11.51 15.63 -0.48
N THR A 541 10.92 16.25 0.53
CA THR A 541 10.64 17.70 0.59
C THR A 541 10.88 18.24 2.00
N ILE A 542 10.83 19.56 2.16
CA ILE A 542 10.79 20.22 3.47
C ILE A 542 9.40 20.85 3.61
N GLU A 543 8.66 20.46 4.64
CA GLU A 543 7.34 21.03 4.92
C GLU A 543 7.50 22.38 5.66
N TYR A 544 7.25 23.50 4.97
CA TYR A 544 7.19 24.82 5.59
C TYR A 544 5.72 25.19 5.85
N THR A 545 5.22 24.86 7.04
CA THR A 545 3.84 25.14 7.54
C THR A 545 2.70 24.42 6.81
N LEU A 546 1.62 24.11 7.56
CA LEU A 546 0.41 23.40 7.13
C LEU A 546 -0.31 24.13 5.98
N ASP A 547 0.13 23.89 4.75
CA ASP A 547 -0.71 24.03 3.57
C ASP A 547 -1.13 22.61 3.12
N PRO A 548 -2.44 22.29 3.16
CA PRO A 548 -2.93 20.96 2.78
C PRO A 548 -2.63 20.54 1.34
N GLU A 549 -2.27 21.47 0.44
CA GLU A 549 -2.12 21.20 -1.00
C GLU A 549 -0.96 21.95 -1.69
N ASP A 550 -0.26 22.88 -1.03
CA ASP A 550 0.84 23.65 -1.65
C ASP A 550 2.13 23.56 -0.82
N ASP A 551 3.10 22.73 -1.25
CA ASP A 551 4.41 22.66 -0.60
C ASP A 551 5.13 23.99 -0.82
N VAL A 552 5.26 24.80 0.23
CA VAL A 552 6.02 26.05 0.16
C VAL A 552 7.51 25.73 0.05
N THR A 553 8.00 25.42 -1.15
CA THR A 553 9.42 25.52 -1.49
C THR A 553 9.77 27.00 -1.66
N GLY A 554 9.66 27.76 -0.57
CA GLY A 554 9.99 29.17 -0.55
C GLY A 554 11.49 29.36 -0.73
N HIS A 555 11.91 29.84 -1.90
CA HIS A 555 13.18 30.54 -2.19
C HIS A 555 14.36 30.17 -1.26
N LEU A 556 14.75 28.89 -1.25
CA LEU A 556 16.03 28.49 -0.69
C LEU A 556 17.13 28.97 -1.64
N SER A 557 18.07 29.81 -1.16
CA SER A 557 19.25 30.15 -1.96
C SER A 557 20.03 28.86 -2.26
N GLY A 558 20.65 28.76 -3.43
CA GLY A 558 21.26 27.50 -3.90
C GLY A 558 22.42 26.98 -3.03
N PHE A 559 22.95 27.82 -2.13
CA PHE A 559 23.81 27.40 -1.03
C PHE A 559 23.15 26.40 -0.07
N TYR A 560 21.90 26.66 0.34
CA TYR A 560 21.16 25.75 1.22
C TYR A 560 20.67 24.50 0.46
N ARG A 561 20.31 24.62 -0.82
CA ARG A 561 19.83 23.49 -1.66
C ARG A 561 20.84 22.34 -1.76
N LYS A 562 22.12 22.63 -2.06
CA LYS A 562 23.18 21.60 -2.12
C LYS A 562 23.45 20.94 -0.76
N GLN A 563 23.29 21.66 0.33
CA GLN A 563 23.44 21.13 1.68
C GLN A 563 22.35 20.09 2.01
N TYR A 564 21.14 20.26 1.46
CA TYR A 564 20.02 19.32 1.62
C TYR A 564 20.06 18.13 0.66
N GLU A 565 20.71 18.28 -0.50
CA GLU A 565 20.81 17.22 -1.51
C GLU A 565 21.50 15.95 -0.99
N TYR A 566 22.52 16.08 -0.14
CA TYR A 566 23.24 14.94 0.44
C TYR A 566 22.72 14.50 1.82
N ARG A 567 21.54 14.99 2.25
CA ARG A 567 21.01 14.75 3.60
C ARG A 567 19.63 14.10 3.60
N ALA A 568 19.06 13.88 2.43
CA ALA A 568 17.93 12.99 2.19
C ALA A 568 18.38 11.97 1.13
N ILE A 569 18.63 10.72 1.51
CA ILE A 569 19.25 9.71 0.64
C ILE A 569 18.33 8.49 0.50
N LEU A 570 18.08 8.06 -0.73
CA LEU A 570 17.51 6.76 -1.05
C LEU A 570 18.58 5.91 -1.74
N GLN A 571 18.93 4.78 -1.14
CA GLN A 571 20.01 3.92 -1.63
C GLN A 571 19.61 2.45 -1.65
N SER A 572 19.83 1.75 -2.76
CA SER A 572 19.67 0.28 -2.82
C SER A 572 18.27 -0.21 -2.42
N CYS A 573 17.25 0.60 -2.67
CA CYS A 573 15.86 0.24 -2.38
C CYS A 573 15.19 -0.42 -3.58
N VAL A 574 14.31 -1.39 -3.33
CA VAL A 574 13.65 -2.18 -4.38
C VAL A 574 12.14 -2.11 -4.23
N ASN A 575 11.44 -1.70 -5.28
CA ASN A 575 9.98 -1.79 -5.35
C ASN A 575 9.52 -2.86 -6.34
N THR A 576 8.62 -3.71 -5.86
CA THR A 576 7.94 -4.77 -6.63
C THR A 576 6.41 -4.65 -6.53
N GLY A 577 5.90 -3.80 -5.64
CA GLY A 577 4.46 -3.56 -5.49
C GLY A 577 3.96 -2.53 -6.49
N ASP A 578 2.71 -2.66 -6.91
CA ASP A 578 2.06 -1.69 -7.80
C ASP A 578 1.90 -0.33 -7.11
N VAL A 579 2.13 0.75 -7.87
CA VAL A 579 2.04 2.13 -7.40
C VAL A 579 1.02 2.88 -8.24
N THR A 580 -0.08 3.28 -7.62
CA THR A 580 -1.18 3.97 -8.29
C THR A 580 -1.45 5.32 -7.66
N GLY A 581 -1.39 6.37 -8.48
CA GLY A 581 -1.76 7.72 -8.09
C GLY A 581 -3.04 8.20 -8.78
N LYS A 582 -3.98 8.78 -8.04
CA LYS A 582 -5.16 9.41 -8.64
C LYS A 582 -4.78 10.63 -9.50
N ARG A 583 -3.83 11.44 -9.01
CA ARG A 583 -3.33 12.67 -9.64
C ARG A 583 -1.84 12.50 -9.97
N SER A 584 -1.10 13.60 -9.95
CA SER A 584 0.26 13.72 -10.47
C SER A 584 1.33 13.21 -9.50
N TYR A 585 2.56 13.07 -10.01
CA TYR A 585 3.77 12.74 -9.26
C TYR A 585 3.75 11.30 -8.71
N VAL A 586 3.69 10.35 -9.63
CA VAL A 586 3.71 8.92 -9.33
C VAL A 586 5.05 8.36 -9.75
N GLY A 587 5.78 7.76 -8.81
CA GLY A 587 7.08 7.15 -9.08
C GLY A 587 7.17 5.74 -8.52
N GLY A 588 7.84 4.85 -9.25
CA GLY A 588 8.03 3.49 -8.75
C GLY A 588 8.93 3.41 -7.51
N ILE A 589 9.80 4.41 -7.28
CA ILE A 589 10.59 4.55 -6.04
C ILE A 589 10.15 5.79 -5.27
N VAL A 590 10.17 6.97 -5.91
CA VAL A 590 9.82 8.25 -5.27
C VAL A 590 8.76 9.01 -6.06
N GLY A 591 7.68 9.44 -5.42
CA GLY A 591 6.63 10.23 -6.09
C GLY A 591 7.14 11.60 -6.53
N ARG A 592 7.47 12.43 -5.53
CA ARG A 592 8.01 13.79 -5.74
C ARG A 592 9.32 13.98 -4.97
N MET A 593 10.38 14.34 -5.69
CA MET A 593 11.71 14.55 -5.12
C MET A 593 12.15 16.00 -5.36
N ASP A 594 11.96 16.90 -4.40
CA ASP A 594 12.40 18.29 -4.54
C ASP A 594 13.88 18.47 -4.13
N LEU A 595 14.34 17.63 -3.20
CA LEU A 595 15.68 17.59 -2.62
C LEU A 595 16.13 16.13 -2.42
N GLY A 596 17.44 15.90 -2.32
CA GLY A 596 18.02 14.62 -1.93
C GLY A 596 18.87 13.94 -3.01
N TYR A 597 19.28 12.70 -2.74
CA TYR A 597 20.08 11.88 -3.63
C TYR A 597 19.49 10.47 -3.72
N LEU A 598 19.14 10.02 -4.92
CA LEU A 598 18.60 8.68 -5.17
C LEU A 598 19.62 7.87 -5.97
N THR A 599 20.04 6.71 -5.44
CA THR A 599 21.05 5.87 -6.08
C THR A 599 20.80 4.39 -5.93
N ALA A 600 21.22 3.60 -6.94
CA ALA A 600 21.17 2.14 -6.91
C ALA A 600 19.78 1.56 -6.59
N CYS A 601 18.70 2.28 -6.87
CA CYS A 601 17.34 1.82 -6.60
C CYS A 601 16.77 1.10 -7.81
N GLU A 602 15.79 0.24 -7.57
CA GLU A 602 15.27 -0.68 -8.57
C GLU A 602 13.75 -0.81 -8.52
N THR A 603 13.09 -0.66 -9.67
CA THR A 603 11.75 -1.22 -9.86
C THR A 603 11.81 -2.52 -10.63
N ALA A 604 11.09 -3.51 -10.13
CA ALA A 604 11.13 -4.88 -10.63
C ALA A 604 9.72 -5.43 -10.82
N SER A 605 9.27 -5.46 -12.07
CA SER A 605 8.03 -6.12 -12.50
C SER A 605 6.78 -5.61 -11.79
N CYS A 606 6.67 -4.28 -11.63
CA CYS A 606 5.51 -3.60 -11.05
C CYS A 606 4.82 -2.69 -12.07
N THR A 607 3.57 -2.32 -11.79
CA THR A 607 2.83 -1.27 -12.52
C THR A 607 2.94 0.06 -11.79
N VAL A 608 3.27 1.12 -12.50
CA VAL A 608 3.30 2.50 -11.98
C VAL A 608 2.35 3.35 -12.81
N ALA A 609 1.20 3.69 -12.24
CA ALA A 609 0.07 4.25 -12.97
C ALA A 609 -0.44 5.56 -12.35
N SER A 610 -0.79 6.51 -13.21
CA SER A 610 -1.58 7.68 -12.82
C SER A 610 -2.94 7.65 -13.52
N GLU A 611 -4.03 7.61 -12.74
CA GLU A 611 -5.39 7.55 -13.30
C GLU A 611 -5.77 8.83 -14.04
N ASN A 612 -5.46 9.98 -13.42
CA ASN A 612 -5.90 11.28 -13.92
C ASN A 612 -4.83 12.38 -13.90
N GLY A 613 -3.59 12.05 -13.52
CA GLY A 613 -2.49 12.99 -13.38
C GLY A 613 -1.42 12.91 -14.46
N SER A 614 -0.31 13.60 -14.19
CA SER A 614 0.88 13.68 -15.04
C SER A 614 2.13 13.45 -14.19
N TYR A 615 3.30 13.33 -14.83
CA TYR A 615 4.58 13.06 -14.16
C TYR A 615 4.62 11.67 -13.54
N THR A 616 4.61 10.66 -14.41
CA THR A 616 4.74 9.26 -14.02
C THR A 616 6.13 8.75 -14.40
N GLY A 617 6.88 8.21 -13.45
CA GLY A 617 8.24 7.73 -13.68
C GLY A 617 8.49 6.34 -13.11
N GLY A 618 9.28 5.52 -13.81
CA GLY A 618 9.66 4.21 -13.29
C GLY A 618 10.48 4.29 -12.00
N ILE A 619 11.31 5.32 -11.82
CA ILE A 619 12.01 5.60 -10.55
C ILE A 619 11.37 6.79 -9.84
N ALA A 620 11.32 7.96 -10.49
CA ALA A 620 10.82 9.20 -9.89
C ALA A 620 9.70 9.85 -10.72
N GLY A 621 8.58 10.23 -10.11
CA GLY A 621 7.52 10.96 -10.82
C GLY A 621 8.01 12.33 -11.29
N LEU A 622 8.39 13.19 -10.35
CA LEU A 622 9.07 14.46 -10.58
C LEU A 622 10.36 14.50 -9.77
N THR A 623 11.46 14.95 -10.40
CA THR A 623 12.71 15.20 -9.68
C THR A 623 13.22 16.62 -9.91
N GLY A 624 13.57 17.29 -8.81
CA GLY A 624 14.38 18.49 -8.76
C GLY A 624 15.84 18.21 -8.36
N ALA A 625 16.18 16.96 -8.05
CA ALA A 625 17.47 16.58 -7.46
C ALA A 625 18.18 15.49 -8.29
N THR A 626 19.12 14.75 -7.68
CA THR A 626 19.93 13.77 -8.43
C THR A 626 19.36 12.35 -8.36
N VAL A 627 19.19 11.74 -9.54
CA VAL A 627 18.84 10.32 -9.76
C VAL A 627 20.01 9.64 -10.48
N HIS A 628 20.65 8.69 -9.80
CA HIS A 628 21.90 8.07 -10.26
C HIS A 628 21.84 6.54 -10.23
N GLY A 629 22.45 5.86 -11.20
CA GLY A 629 22.77 4.43 -11.08
C GLY A 629 21.57 3.51 -10.80
N SER A 630 20.37 3.88 -11.23
CA SER A 630 19.13 3.16 -10.89
C SER A 630 18.57 2.38 -12.09
N PHE A 631 17.79 1.34 -11.79
CA PHE A 631 17.29 0.36 -12.76
C PHE A 631 15.77 0.33 -12.75
N ALA A 632 15.13 0.58 -13.90
CA ALA A 632 13.67 0.55 -13.99
C ALA A 632 13.17 -0.55 -14.93
N LYS A 633 12.50 -1.56 -14.34
CA LYS A 633 11.73 -2.57 -15.07
C LYS A 633 10.27 -2.55 -14.61
N CYS A 634 9.43 -1.81 -15.31
CA CYS A 634 8.03 -1.60 -14.92
C CYS A 634 7.13 -1.22 -16.09
N THR A 635 5.83 -1.43 -15.92
CA THR A 635 4.79 -0.91 -16.82
C THR A 635 4.34 0.47 -16.34
N LEU A 636 4.17 1.41 -17.27
CA LEU A 636 3.89 2.81 -16.97
C LEU A 636 2.63 3.30 -17.69
N SER A 637 1.80 4.07 -16.99
CA SER A 637 0.63 4.74 -17.59
C SER A 637 0.30 6.09 -16.93
N GLY A 638 -0.30 7.01 -17.71
CA GLY A 638 -0.66 8.35 -17.24
C GLY A 638 -1.02 9.32 -18.36
N LYS A 639 -1.31 10.58 -18.03
CA LYS A 639 -1.67 11.58 -19.06
C LYS A 639 -0.45 12.17 -19.75
N LYS A 640 0.39 12.91 -19.01
CA LYS A 640 1.51 13.65 -19.57
C LYS A 640 2.81 13.41 -18.82
N TYR A 641 3.93 13.51 -19.54
CA TYR A 641 5.28 13.39 -19.00
C TYR A 641 5.50 12.03 -18.33
N ILE A 642 5.52 10.99 -19.16
CA ILE A 642 5.81 9.62 -18.72
C ILE A 642 7.25 9.27 -19.11
N GLY A 643 8.05 8.83 -18.14
CA GLY A 643 9.42 8.41 -18.41
C GLY A 643 9.80 7.11 -17.73
N GLY A 644 10.61 6.30 -18.39
CA GLY A 644 11.07 5.03 -17.79
C GLY A 644 11.92 5.22 -16.54
N ILE A 645 12.67 6.31 -16.41
CA ILE A 645 13.40 6.66 -15.17
C ILE A 645 12.67 7.77 -14.43
N VAL A 646 12.47 8.92 -15.08
CA VAL A 646 11.79 10.07 -14.45
C VAL A 646 10.61 10.56 -15.29
N GLY A 647 9.48 10.92 -14.69
CA GLY A 647 8.40 11.54 -15.44
C GLY A 647 8.83 12.89 -16.03
N SER A 648 9.40 13.75 -15.18
CA SER A 648 10.08 14.98 -15.59
C SER A 648 11.17 15.39 -14.59
N GLY A 649 12.19 16.06 -15.10
CA GLY A 649 13.09 16.87 -14.28
C GLY A 649 12.60 18.32 -14.15
N VAL A 650 13.32 19.13 -13.37
CA VAL A 650 13.08 20.56 -13.17
C VAL A 650 14.29 21.36 -13.61
N GLN A 651 14.06 22.51 -14.23
CA GLN A 651 15.09 23.42 -14.70
C GLN A 651 15.03 24.73 -13.92
N GLU A 652 16.04 25.07 -13.09
CA GLU A 652 16.36 26.49 -12.84
C GLU A 652 17.73 26.81 -12.23
N ASN A 653 18.28 27.95 -12.69
CA ASN A 653 19.47 28.66 -12.22
C ASN A 653 19.04 30.13 -11.95
N ILE A 654 19.49 30.80 -10.88
CA ILE A 654 20.63 31.74 -10.92
C ILE A 654 21.58 31.54 -9.73
N ASP A 655 21.29 30.62 -8.81
CA ASP A 655 22.27 30.21 -7.79
C ASP A 655 22.31 28.73 -7.43
N GLY A 656 21.74 27.85 -8.26
CA GLY A 656 22.55 26.70 -8.65
C GLY A 656 21.84 25.36 -8.81
N SER A 657 21.85 24.93 -10.07
CA SER A 657 21.64 23.59 -10.61
C SER A 657 20.24 22.98 -10.47
N GLY A 658 19.68 22.63 -11.64
CA GLY A 658 18.46 21.83 -11.77
C GLY A 658 18.71 20.34 -11.57
N SER A 659 17.69 19.53 -11.83
CA SER A 659 17.76 18.08 -11.63
C SER A 659 18.84 17.41 -12.48
N SER A 660 19.46 16.35 -11.96
CA SER A 660 20.48 15.56 -12.65
C SER A 660 20.06 14.10 -12.72
N VAL A 661 19.90 13.57 -13.93
CA VAL A 661 19.51 12.17 -14.17
C VAL A 661 20.63 11.51 -14.95
N ARG A 662 21.39 10.63 -14.30
CA ARG A 662 22.63 10.08 -14.86
C ARG A 662 22.90 8.61 -14.56
N TRP A 663 23.50 7.89 -15.50
CA TRP A 663 23.90 6.49 -15.31
C TRP A 663 22.74 5.54 -14.98
N ASN A 664 21.54 5.84 -15.46
CA ASN A 664 20.36 5.01 -15.21
C ASN A 664 20.05 4.09 -16.39
N TYR A 665 19.40 2.96 -16.10
CA TYR A 665 19.05 1.93 -17.07
C TYR A 665 17.55 1.65 -17.02
N SER A 666 16.88 1.72 -18.17
CA SER A 666 15.45 1.38 -18.25
C SER A 666 15.14 0.28 -19.25
N LEU A 667 14.18 -0.55 -18.88
CA LEU A 667 13.54 -1.55 -19.71
C LEU A 667 12.06 -1.47 -19.32
N VAL A 668 11.28 -0.67 -20.04
CA VAL A 668 9.92 -0.31 -19.62
C VAL A 668 8.93 -0.44 -20.77
N ASP A 669 7.67 -0.68 -20.42
CA ASP A 669 6.54 -0.61 -21.33
C ASP A 669 5.60 0.53 -20.94
N ILE A 670 5.22 1.38 -21.90
CA ILE A 670 4.30 2.52 -21.67
C ILE A 670 2.99 2.22 -22.38
N THR A 671 1.99 1.76 -21.62
CA THR A 671 0.72 1.26 -22.15
C THR A 671 -0.29 2.35 -22.47
N ASP A 672 -0.29 3.45 -21.71
CA ASP A 672 -1.12 4.63 -22.00
C ASP A 672 -0.36 5.94 -21.74
N CYS A 673 -0.45 6.86 -22.69
CA CYS A 673 0.14 8.19 -22.61
C CYS A 673 -0.55 9.14 -23.60
N GLN A 674 -1.13 10.23 -23.08
CA GLN A 674 -1.73 11.26 -23.93
C GLN A 674 -0.67 12.15 -24.60
N GLN A 675 0.32 12.67 -23.84
CA GLN A 675 1.35 13.58 -24.36
C GLN A 675 2.69 13.41 -23.66
N TYR A 676 3.79 13.46 -24.44
CA TYR A 676 5.17 13.44 -23.94
C TYR A 676 5.56 12.15 -23.19
N ARG A 677 6.31 11.28 -23.88
CA ARG A 677 6.83 10.03 -23.32
C ARG A 677 8.26 9.75 -23.76
N GLY A 678 9.01 9.03 -22.94
CA GLY A 678 10.33 8.52 -23.31
C GLY A 678 10.78 7.37 -22.42
N ALA A 679 11.72 6.56 -22.91
CA ALA A 679 12.27 5.44 -22.16
C ALA A 679 13.09 5.90 -20.94
N ILE A 680 13.60 7.14 -20.93
CA ILE A 680 14.28 7.76 -19.79
C ILE A 680 13.40 8.84 -19.17
N SER A 681 12.89 9.77 -19.98
CA SER A 681 12.13 10.91 -19.50
C SER A 681 11.01 11.35 -20.42
N GLY A 682 9.89 11.77 -19.84
CA GLY A 682 8.80 12.42 -20.55
C GLY A 682 9.12 13.86 -20.96
N SER A 683 10.09 14.51 -20.32
CA SER A 683 10.50 15.90 -20.58
C SER A 683 12.00 16.03 -20.82
N ASP A 684 12.42 17.07 -21.54
CA ASP A 684 13.84 17.43 -21.71
C ASP A 684 14.32 18.46 -20.67
N THR A 685 13.50 18.73 -19.64
CA THR A 685 13.85 19.65 -18.55
C THR A 685 14.75 18.97 -17.52
N GLY A 686 15.93 19.56 -17.29
CA GLY A 686 16.96 19.02 -16.40
C GLY A 686 18.22 18.57 -17.16
N THR A 687 19.22 18.10 -16.43
CA THR A 687 20.45 17.53 -16.99
C THR A 687 20.32 16.02 -17.11
N PHE A 688 20.59 15.49 -18.31
CA PHE A 688 20.54 14.06 -18.62
C PHE A 688 21.88 13.63 -19.19
N GLU A 689 22.55 12.66 -18.57
CA GLU A 689 23.88 12.19 -18.97
C GLU A 689 24.03 10.67 -18.81
N TYR A 690 24.54 9.98 -19.83
CA TYR A 690 24.87 8.55 -19.76
C TYR A 690 23.71 7.66 -19.29
N ASN A 691 22.48 7.96 -19.71
CA ASN A 691 21.34 7.08 -19.46
C ASN A 691 21.14 6.12 -20.64
N TYR A 692 20.81 4.88 -20.35
CA TYR A 692 20.67 3.82 -21.33
C TYR A 692 19.30 3.15 -21.23
N TYR A 693 18.75 2.71 -22.34
CA TYR A 693 17.47 2.00 -22.34
C TYR A 693 17.42 0.88 -23.37
N VAL A 694 16.65 -0.16 -23.04
CA VAL A 694 16.33 -1.26 -23.96
C VAL A 694 14.88 -1.08 -24.39
N SER A 695 14.67 -0.74 -25.67
CA SER A 695 13.34 -0.66 -26.28
C SER A 695 13.47 -0.67 -27.81
N ASP A 696 12.53 -1.35 -28.47
CA ASP A 696 12.47 -1.38 -29.94
C ASP A 696 11.77 -0.14 -30.52
N ASP A 697 10.80 0.41 -29.77
CA ASP A 697 9.86 1.43 -30.28
C ASP A 697 9.90 2.76 -29.53
N LEU A 698 10.44 2.79 -28.30
CA LEU A 698 10.38 3.95 -27.41
C LEU A 698 11.69 4.75 -27.43
N PRO A 699 11.69 6.00 -27.93
CA PRO A 699 12.86 6.87 -27.85
C PRO A 699 13.16 7.33 -26.42
N GLY A 700 14.38 7.79 -26.15
CA GLY A 700 14.86 8.07 -24.80
C GLY A 700 14.17 9.22 -24.06
N ILE A 701 14.14 10.42 -24.64
CA ILE A 701 13.62 11.65 -24.02
C ILE A 701 12.57 12.29 -24.93
N ASN A 702 11.33 12.37 -24.44
CA ASN A 702 10.22 13.04 -25.14
C ASN A 702 10.15 12.72 -26.64
N ARG A 703 10.11 11.43 -26.98
CA ARG A 703 10.05 10.89 -28.35
C ARG A 703 11.29 11.17 -29.22
N GLN A 704 12.42 11.54 -28.63
CA GLN A 704 13.72 11.66 -29.32
C GLN A 704 14.83 11.02 -28.50
N SER A 705 15.93 10.62 -29.13
CA SER A 705 17.09 10.03 -28.45
C SER A 705 18.33 10.87 -28.71
N TYR A 706 19.18 11.03 -27.70
CA TYR A 706 20.33 11.94 -27.74
C TYR A 706 21.58 11.21 -27.24
N VAL A 707 22.63 11.20 -28.06
CA VAL A 707 23.94 10.65 -27.68
C VAL A 707 24.48 11.38 -26.45
N GLY A 708 25.03 10.62 -25.50
CA GLY A 708 25.56 11.10 -24.23
C GLY A 708 24.50 11.45 -23.19
N ARG A 709 23.21 11.45 -23.52
CA ARG A 709 22.12 11.84 -22.62
C ARG A 709 21.12 10.71 -22.36
N ALA A 710 20.62 10.11 -23.43
CA ALA A 710 19.67 8.99 -23.42
C ALA A 710 19.85 8.15 -24.69
N GLU A 711 20.52 7.02 -24.55
CA GLU A 711 20.99 6.18 -25.66
C GLU A 711 20.32 4.80 -25.63
N PRO A 712 19.88 4.27 -26.79
CA PRO A 712 19.43 2.89 -26.86
C PRO A 712 20.64 1.96 -26.66
N THR A 713 20.45 0.88 -25.92
CA THR A 713 21.41 -0.23 -25.79
C THR A 713 20.71 -1.54 -26.10
N SER A 714 21.45 -2.52 -26.60
CA SER A 714 20.90 -3.85 -26.82
C SER A 714 20.76 -4.61 -25.49
N TYR A 715 19.84 -5.57 -25.43
CA TYR A 715 19.72 -6.43 -24.26
C TYR A 715 20.99 -7.24 -23.99
N GLU A 716 21.69 -7.68 -25.04
CA GLU A 716 22.97 -8.40 -24.90
C GLU A 716 24.06 -7.53 -24.24
N GLU A 717 24.15 -6.25 -24.60
CA GLU A 717 25.06 -5.29 -23.96
C GLU A 717 24.68 -5.04 -22.51
N LEU A 718 23.37 -4.90 -22.22
CA LEU A 718 22.87 -4.73 -20.85
C LEU A 718 23.31 -5.89 -19.94
N LEU A 719 23.28 -7.13 -20.43
CA LEU A 719 23.72 -8.32 -19.70
C LEU A 719 25.22 -8.34 -19.37
N THR A 720 26.04 -7.53 -20.04
CA THR A 720 27.48 -7.42 -19.74
C THR A 720 27.79 -6.56 -18.51
N LEU A 721 26.79 -5.82 -18.00
CA LEU A 721 26.97 -4.97 -16.83
C LEU A 721 27.18 -5.82 -15.57
N PRO A 722 28.27 -5.58 -14.80
CA PRO A 722 28.60 -6.40 -13.64
C PRO A 722 27.59 -6.27 -12.49
N GLU A 723 26.91 -5.12 -12.38
CA GLU A 723 25.94 -4.82 -11.33
C GLU A 723 24.48 -4.92 -11.81
N LEU A 724 24.21 -5.64 -12.90
CA LEU A 724 22.84 -5.78 -13.42
C LEU A 724 21.96 -6.57 -12.43
N PRO A 725 20.82 -6.01 -11.97
CA PRO A 725 19.88 -6.72 -11.11
C PRO A 725 19.31 -8.00 -11.75
N GLU A 726 18.98 -9.00 -10.93
CA GLU A 726 18.37 -10.24 -11.41
C GLU A 726 16.98 -10.03 -12.02
N SER A 727 16.22 -9.02 -11.57
CA SER A 727 14.92 -8.67 -12.14
C SER A 727 14.99 -8.27 -13.61
N MET A 728 16.11 -7.69 -14.04
CA MET A 728 16.38 -7.31 -15.44
C MET A 728 16.72 -8.51 -16.32
N LYS A 729 17.05 -9.67 -15.72
CA LYS A 729 17.45 -10.91 -16.42
C LYS A 729 16.29 -11.87 -16.65
N SER A 730 15.20 -11.72 -15.90
CA SER A 730 14.08 -12.66 -15.84
C SER A 730 12.78 -11.99 -16.25
N PHE A 731 12.01 -12.61 -17.15
CA PHE A 731 10.70 -12.13 -17.58
C PHE A 731 9.59 -13.10 -17.19
N SER A 732 8.37 -12.60 -17.04
CA SER A 732 7.20 -13.41 -16.66
C SER A 732 6.07 -13.33 -17.68
N LEU A 733 5.50 -14.48 -18.02
CA LEU A 733 4.28 -14.63 -18.80
C LEU A 733 3.18 -15.14 -17.87
N THR A 734 2.14 -14.35 -17.67
CA THR A 734 1.07 -14.61 -16.69
C THR A 734 -0.29 -14.59 -17.36
N PHE A 735 -1.05 -15.66 -17.21
CA PHE A 735 -2.44 -15.79 -17.68
C PHE A 735 -3.39 -15.48 -16.52
N VAL A 736 -4.33 -14.56 -16.73
CA VAL A 736 -5.25 -14.05 -15.70
C VAL A 736 -6.70 -14.17 -16.15
N ALA A 737 -7.57 -14.72 -15.31
CA ALA A 737 -9.01 -14.85 -15.58
C ALA A 737 -9.81 -14.42 -14.35
N ASP A 738 -10.83 -13.57 -14.54
CA ASP A 738 -11.62 -12.96 -13.44
C ASP A 738 -10.76 -12.31 -12.33
N GLY A 739 -9.56 -11.83 -12.68
CA GLY A 739 -8.62 -11.21 -11.73
C GLY A 739 -7.72 -12.20 -10.98
N GLU A 740 -7.85 -13.50 -11.22
CA GLU A 740 -6.99 -14.54 -10.62
C GLU A 740 -5.96 -15.08 -11.62
N THR A 741 -4.74 -15.37 -11.14
CA THR A 741 -3.70 -15.99 -11.96
C THR A 741 -4.01 -17.46 -12.22
N VAL A 742 -4.19 -17.81 -13.49
CA VAL A 742 -4.38 -19.20 -13.96
C VAL A 742 -3.04 -19.93 -14.08
N LEU A 743 -2.04 -19.26 -14.65
CA LEU A 743 -0.70 -19.82 -14.88
C LEU A 743 0.32 -18.68 -14.95
N SER A 744 1.50 -18.87 -14.37
CA SER A 744 2.64 -17.96 -14.55
C SER A 744 3.91 -18.76 -14.85
N ARG A 745 4.72 -18.29 -15.81
CA ARG A 745 5.98 -18.92 -16.21
C ARG A 745 7.07 -17.87 -16.45
N THR A 746 8.31 -18.23 -16.17
CA THR A 746 9.49 -17.41 -16.46
C THR A 746 10.02 -17.69 -17.87
N PHE A 747 10.52 -16.65 -18.55
CA PHE A 747 11.12 -16.76 -19.88
C PHE A 747 12.29 -15.78 -20.08
N HIS A 748 13.07 -15.97 -21.14
CA HIS A 748 14.20 -15.10 -21.53
C HIS A 748 13.80 -14.12 -22.63
N TYR A 749 14.50 -12.99 -22.68
CA TYR A 749 14.26 -11.96 -23.70
C TYR A 749 14.30 -12.55 -25.13
N GLY A 750 13.20 -12.40 -25.87
CA GLY A 750 13.03 -12.89 -27.24
C GLY A 750 12.39 -14.28 -27.36
N ASP A 751 12.08 -14.95 -26.25
CA ASP A 751 11.41 -16.26 -26.28
C ASP A 751 10.01 -16.16 -26.95
N SER A 752 9.57 -17.28 -27.54
CA SER A 752 8.27 -17.41 -28.22
C SER A 752 7.53 -18.65 -27.71
N PHE A 753 6.20 -18.57 -27.61
CA PHE A 753 5.36 -19.66 -27.11
C PHE A 753 4.45 -20.19 -28.22
N ALA A 754 4.34 -21.52 -28.30
CA ALA A 754 3.42 -22.17 -29.22
C ALA A 754 2.00 -22.21 -28.63
N GLU A 755 0.98 -22.33 -29.49
CA GLU A 755 -0.42 -22.43 -29.07
C GLU A 755 -0.65 -23.60 -28.09
N SER A 756 0.13 -24.69 -28.19
CA SER A 756 0.08 -25.82 -27.26
C SER A 756 0.57 -25.51 -25.84
N ASP A 757 1.34 -24.44 -25.66
CA ASP A 757 1.84 -24.01 -24.35
C ASP A 757 0.86 -23.05 -23.63
N ILE A 758 -0.15 -22.57 -24.37
CA ILE A 758 -1.19 -21.66 -23.87
C ILE A 758 -2.30 -22.48 -23.19
N PRO A 759 -2.63 -22.23 -21.92
CA PRO A 759 -3.74 -22.90 -21.26
C PRO A 759 -5.09 -22.46 -21.85
N ASP A 760 -6.08 -23.34 -21.88
CA ASP A 760 -7.45 -22.95 -22.25
C ASP A 760 -8.02 -21.95 -21.21
N PRO A 761 -8.72 -20.89 -21.63
CA PRO A 761 -9.31 -19.94 -20.71
C PRO A 761 -10.49 -20.59 -19.93
N PRO A 762 -10.65 -20.27 -18.62
CA PRO A 762 -11.78 -20.75 -17.84
C PRO A 762 -13.12 -20.38 -18.48
N GLN A 763 -13.99 -21.36 -18.68
CA GLN A 763 -15.30 -21.15 -19.30
C GLN A 763 -16.29 -20.50 -18.32
N LYS A 764 -17.18 -19.63 -18.80
CA LYS A 764 -18.18 -18.93 -18.00
C LYS A 764 -19.55 -18.97 -18.69
N ASP A 765 -20.57 -19.42 -17.94
CA ASP A 765 -21.92 -19.56 -18.47
C ASP A 765 -22.45 -18.24 -19.04
N GLY A 766 -22.98 -18.30 -20.26
CA GLY A 766 -23.57 -17.14 -20.94
C GLY A 766 -22.56 -16.23 -21.64
N CYS A 767 -21.26 -16.58 -21.66
CA CYS A 767 -20.22 -15.83 -22.34
C CYS A 767 -19.38 -16.70 -23.29
N HIS A 768 -18.95 -16.12 -24.40
CA HIS A 768 -17.81 -16.58 -25.19
C HIS A 768 -16.51 -16.12 -24.51
N VAL A 769 -15.56 -17.04 -24.30
CA VAL A 769 -14.31 -16.75 -23.60
C VAL A 769 -13.12 -16.97 -24.52
N HIS A 770 -12.26 -15.96 -24.61
CA HIS A 770 -11.00 -16.05 -25.32
C HIS A 770 -9.93 -15.23 -24.59
N TRP A 771 -8.66 -15.48 -24.88
CA TRP A 771 -7.57 -14.64 -24.40
C TRP A 771 -7.50 -13.34 -25.20
N ASP A 772 -7.28 -12.20 -24.54
CA ASP A 772 -7.10 -10.89 -25.18
C ASP A 772 -5.92 -10.86 -26.18
N ARG A 773 -4.91 -11.71 -25.96
CA ARG A 773 -3.72 -11.84 -26.79
C ARG A 773 -3.47 -13.30 -27.17
N SER A 774 -3.43 -13.56 -28.47
CA SER A 774 -3.11 -14.87 -29.04
C SER A 774 -1.68 -14.97 -29.59
N ASP A 775 -1.04 -13.84 -29.95
CA ASP A 775 0.33 -13.82 -30.47
C ASP A 775 1.33 -13.62 -29.33
N LEU A 776 2.01 -14.71 -28.96
CA LEU A 776 3.05 -14.78 -27.94
C LEU A 776 4.43 -15.08 -28.54
N THR A 777 4.71 -14.49 -29.71
CA THR A 777 6.03 -14.57 -30.35
C THR A 777 6.94 -13.41 -29.94
N ASN A 778 8.24 -13.70 -29.86
CA ASN A 778 9.33 -12.75 -29.64
C ASN A 778 9.07 -11.76 -28.48
N LEU A 779 8.80 -12.29 -27.28
CA LEU A 779 8.43 -11.49 -26.12
C LEU A 779 9.65 -10.79 -25.50
N HIS A 780 9.55 -9.48 -25.30
CA HIS A 780 10.63 -8.62 -24.79
C HIS A 780 10.32 -7.98 -23.42
N PHE A 781 9.12 -8.22 -22.87
CA PHE A 781 8.66 -7.62 -21.62
C PHE A 781 7.75 -8.57 -20.83
N ASP A 782 7.60 -8.33 -19.52
CA ASP A 782 6.63 -9.06 -18.71
C ASP A 782 5.24 -8.94 -19.35
N THR A 783 4.61 -10.07 -19.63
CA THR A 783 3.40 -10.15 -20.44
C THR A 783 2.27 -10.75 -19.62
N VAL A 784 1.18 -10.00 -19.49
CA VAL A 784 -0.07 -10.48 -18.89
C VAL A 784 -1.08 -10.71 -20.01
N VAL A 785 -1.71 -11.90 -20.00
CA VAL A 785 -2.74 -12.31 -20.95
C VAL A 785 -4.03 -12.50 -20.18
N THR A 786 -5.08 -11.75 -20.50
CA THR A 786 -6.32 -11.69 -19.74
C THR A 786 -7.46 -12.39 -20.46
N ALA A 787 -8.26 -13.18 -19.73
CA ALA A 787 -9.46 -13.80 -20.28
C ALA A 787 -10.54 -12.73 -20.51
N VAL A 788 -11.02 -12.63 -21.75
CA VAL A 788 -12.09 -11.75 -22.16
C VAL A 788 -13.39 -12.55 -22.19
N TYR A 789 -14.38 -12.09 -21.44
CA TYR A 789 -15.71 -12.69 -21.35
C TYR A 789 -16.72 -11.83 -22.10
N GLU A 790 -17.16 -12.28 -23.26
CA GLU A 790 -18.16 -11.59 -24.08
C GLU A 790 -19.51 -12.27 -23.94
N ALA A 791 -20.52 -11.55 -23.45
CA ALA A 791 -21.85 -12.11 -23.33
C ALA A 791 -22.41 -12.50 -24.70
N TYR A 792 -23.11 -13.63 -24.77
CA TYR A 792 -23.76 -14.02 -26.03
C TYR A 792 -24.77 -12.97 -26.48
N THR A 793 -24.78 -12.70 -27.78
CA THR A 793 -25.82 -11.93 -28.44
C THR A 793 -27.03 -12.86 -28.66
N PRO A 794 -28.17 -12.61 -28.00
CA PRO A 794 -29.29 -13.56 -27.95
C PRO A 794 -30.08 -13.66 -29.26
N ALA A 795 -29.91 -12.68 -30.17
CA ALA A 795 -30.54 -12.70 -31.48
C ALA A 795 -29.81 -11.81 -32.51
N LEU A 796 -29.80 -12.26 -33.77
CA LEU A 796 -29.33 -11.49 -34.93
C LEU A 796 -30.50 -10.97 -35.76
N ALA A 797 -30.32 -9.80 -36.38
CA ALA A 797 -31.32 -9.17 -37.23
C ALA A 797 -30.89 -9.15 -38.70
N SER A 798 -31.84 -9.32 -39.62
CA SER A 798 -31.57 -9.24 -41.06
C SER A 798 -31.32 -7.80 -41.49
N GLU A 799 -30.45 -7.59 -42.49
CA GLU A 799 -30.24 -6.28 -43.10
C GLU A 799 -31.51 -5.74 -43.80
N GLN A 800 -32.35 -6.61 -44.34
CA GLN A 800 -33.59 -6.20 -44.97
C GLN A 800 -34.58 -5.72 -43.90
N THR A 801 -35.19 -4.56 -44.16
CA THR A 801 -36.13 -3.91 -43.24
C THR A 801 -37.47 -3.62 -43.92
N ARG A 802 -38.52 -3.43 -43.10
CA ARG A 802 -39.83 -2.93 -43.52
C ARG A 802 -39.93 -1.41 -43.39
N ASP A 803 -41.00 -0.83 -43.93
CA ASP A 803 -41.33 0.59 -43.77
C ASP A 803 -41.47 0.93 -42.27
N GLY A 804 -40.52 1.68 -41.73
CA GLY A 804 -40.37 1.94 -40.29
C GLY A 804 -39.06 1.45 -39.67
N GLY A 805 -38.19 0.79 -40.45
CA GLY A 805 -36.83 0.42 -40.04
C GLY A 805 -36.71 -0.88 -39.24
N LEU A 806 -37.80 -1.64 -39.11
CA LEU A 806 -37.81 -2.94 -38.44
C LEU A 806 -37.27 -4.04 -39.36
N ALA A 807 -36.39 -4.91 -38.85
CA ALA A 807 -35.85 -6.03 -39.59
C ALA A 807 -36.95 -7.01 -40.03
N ILE A 808 -36.81 -7.59 -41.22
CA ILE A 808 -37.76 -8.59 -41.74
C ILE A 808 -37.63 -9.91 -40.96
N LEU A 809 -36.42 -10.26 -40.51
CA LEU A 809 -36.14 -11.50 -39.80
C LEU A 809 -35.26 -11.24 -38.58
N LEU A 810 -35.61 -11.85 -37.45
CA LEU A 810 -34.75 -11.98 -36.28
C LEU A 810 -34.50 -13.48 -36.03
N VAL A 811 -33.27 -13.87 -35.73
CA VAL A 811 -32.91 -15.26 -35.43
C VAL A 811 -32.35 -15.31 -34.01
N GLU A 812 -32.94 -16.11 -33.14
CA GLU A 812 -32.44 -16.34 -31.78
C GLU A 812 -31.26 -17.32 -31.78
N GLY A 813 -30.34 -17.14 -30.83
CA GLY A 813 -29.16 -18.00 -30.70
C GLY A 813 -28.12 -17.42 -29.75
N ASN A 814 -26.99 -18.12 -29.62
CA ASN A 814 -25.86 -17.70 -28.78
C ASN A 814 -24.73 -17.16 -29.65
N TYR A 815 -24.94 -15.97 -30.22
CA TYR A 815 -24.02 -15.43 -31.24
C TYR A 815 -22.90 -14.58 -30.63
N ASN A 816 -21.77 -14.49 -31.32
CA ASN A 816 -20.66 -13.60 -30.96
C ASN A 816 -20.82 -12.23 -31.62
N ASP A 817 -20.11 -11.22 -31.12
CA ASP A 817 -20.09 -9.89 -31.75
C ASP A 817 -19.52 -9.98 -33.18
N GLY A 818 -20.20 -9.38 -34.15
CA GLY A 818 -19.87 -9.49 -35.59
C GLY A 818 -20.50 -10.69 -36.32
N SER A 819 -21.22 -11.58 -35.63
CA SER A 819 -22.04 -12.60 -36.30
C SER A 819 -23.15 -11.93 -37.11
N VAL A 820 -23.34 -12.34 -38.36
CA VAL A 820 -24.38 -11.78 -39.25
C VAL A 820 -25.16 -12.90 -39.90
N ILE A 821 -26.46 -12.67 -40.11
CA ILE A 821 -27.28 -13.55 -40.93
C ILE A 821 -27.36 -12.99 -42.35
N SER A 822 -27.27 -13.87 -43.34
CA SER A 822 -27.43 -13.51 -44.75
C SER A 822 -28.83 -13.93 -45.20
N MET A 823 -29.62 -12.99 -45.71
CA MET A 823 -30.96 -13.28 -46.23
C MET A 823 -31.07 -12.81 -47.68
N THR A 824 -31.50 -13.70 -48.58
CA THR A 824 -31.65 -13.42 -50.02
C THR A 824 -33.05 -13.77 -50.52
N ALA A 825 -33.64 -12.87 -51.29
CA ALA A 825 -34.99 -13.06 -51.83
C ALA A 825 -34.98 -14.10 -52.95
N GLN A 826 -35.88 -15.08 -52.85
CA GLN A 826 -36.08 -16.11 -53.88
C GLN A 826 -37.23 -15.75 -54.83
N SER A 827 -37.18 -16.31 -56.05
CA SER A 827 -38.30 -16.18 -57.00
C SER A 827 -39.52 -16.96 -56.50
N LEU A 828 -40.68 -16.29 -56.47
CA LEU A 828 -41.92 -16.90 -56.00
C LEU A 828 -42.29 -18.13 -56.83
N THR A 829 -42.60 -19.24 -56.16
CA THR A 829 -43.01 -20.51 -56.79
C THR A 829 -44.44 -20.91 -56.39
N PRO A 830 -45.50 -20.21 -56.87
CA PRO A 830 -46.89 -20.47 -56.47
C PRO A 830 -47.37 -21.92 -56.61
N ALA A 831 -46.91 -22.60 -57.67
CA ALA A 831 -47.27 -24.00 -57.93
C ALA A 831 -46.80 -24.98 -56.84
N ALA A 832 -45.73 -24.65 -56.10
CA ALA A 832 -45.22 -25.49 -55.01
C ALA A 832 -46.11 -25.48 -53.76
N PHE A 833 -47.02 -24.50 -53.64
CA PHE A 833 -47.93 -24.32 -52.50
C PHE A 833 -49.40 -24.46 -52.89
N ASP A 834 -49.68 -25.11 -54.03
CA ASP A 834 -51.00 -25.29 -54.61
C ASP A 834 -51.76 -23.97 -54.90
N VAL A 835 -51.01 -22.87 -55.12
CA VAL A 835 -51.56 -21.56 -55.50
C VAL A 835 -51.64 -21.48 -57.03
N GLN A 836 -52.87 -21.38 -57.57
CA GLN A 836 -53.10 -21.18 -59.01
C GLN A 836 -53.49 -19.74 -59.33
N SER A 837 -52.79 -19.12 -60.27
CA SER A 837 -53.13 -17.81 -60.84
C SER A 837 -54.14 -17.97 -61.98
N GLY A 838 -55.25 -17.23 -61.94
CA GLY A 838 -56.33 -17.35 -62.92
C GLY A 838 -57.70 -16.90 -62.41
N THR A 839 -58.74 -17.30 -63.13
CA THR A 839 -60.14 -17.00 -62.79
C THR A 839 -60.57 -17.70 -61.51
N VAL A 840 -61.71 -17.30 -60.92
CA VAL A 840 -62.27 -17.95 -59.70
C VAL A 840 -62.42 -19.47 -59.89
N PHE A 841 -62.64 -19.93 -61.12
CA PHE A 841 -62.79 -21.34 -61.45
C PHE A 841 -61.46 -22.12 -61.37
N ASP A 842 -60.35 -21.51 -61.80
CA ASP A 842 -59.01 -22.10 -61.76
C ASP A 842 -58.54 -22.25 -60.29
N ARG A 843 -58.82 -21.24 -59.46
CA ARG A 843 -58.52 -21.28 -58.02
C ARG A 843 -59.28 -22.38 -57.28
N ILE A 844 -60.54 -22.64 -57.67
CA ILE A 844 -61.34 -23.74 -57.13
C ILE A 844 -60.77 -25.10 -57.58
N GLN A 845 -60.30 -25.23 -58.83
CA GLN A 845 -59.65 -26.46 -59.30
C GLN A 845 -58.33 -26.74 -58.57
N GLY A 846 -57.51 -25.72 -58.32
CA GLY A 846 -56.29 -25.82 -57.53
C GLY A 846 -56.55 -26.30 -56.09
N TYR A 847 -57.54 -25.70 -55.42
CA TYR A 847 -57.96 -26.08 -54.06
C TYR A 847 -58.37 -27.55 -53.94
N PHE A 848 -59.13 -28.07 -54.92
CA PHE A 848 -59.57 -29.48 -54.94
C PHE A 848 -58.52 -30.44 -55.56
N SER A 849 -57.32 -29.97 -55.91
CA SER A 849 -56.27 -30.84 -56.44
C SER A 849 -55.76 -31.87 -55.42
N CYS A 850 -55.89 -31.57 -54.12
CA CYS A 850 -55.62 -32.49 -53.01
C CYS A 850 -56.53 -33.75 -53.03
N LEU A 851 -57.77 -33.63 -53.51
CA LEU A 851 -58.68 -34.79 -53.66
C LEU A 851 -58.16 -35.80 -54.67
N ARG A 852 -57.39 -35.37 -55.68
CA ARG A 852 -56.74 -36.29 -56.64
C ARG A 852 -55.58 -37.04 -56.01
N ARG A 853 -55.04 -36.54 -54.88
CA ARG A 853 -53.98 -37.16 -54.07
C ARG A 853 -54.55 -37.99 -52.90
N GLY A 854 -55.87 -38.04 -52.74
CA GLY A 854 -56.55 -38.80 -51.67
C GLY A 854 -56.73 -38.06 -50.35
N GLU A 855 -56.44 -36.76 -50.31
CA GLU A 855 -56.52 -35.92 -49.11
C GLU A 855 -57.82 -35.10 -49.08
N ILE A 856 -58.33 -34.81 -47.88
CA ILE A 856 -59.52 -33.99 -47.69
C ILE A 856 -59.11 -32.51 -47.74
N PRO A 857 -59.76 -31.65 -48.54
CA PRO A 857 -59.40 -30.23 -48.63
C PRO A 857 -59.57 -29.52 -47.28
N SER A 858 -58.52 -28.82 -46.83
CA SER A 858 -58.50 -27.97 -45.63
C SER A 858 -59.54 -26.85 -45.71
N THR A 859 -60.18 -26.46 -44.60
CA THR A 859 -61.16 -25.34 -44.57
C THR A 859 -60.57 -23.96 -44.89
N THR A 860 -59.25 -23.87 -44.97
CA THR A 860 -58.48 -22.71 -45.46
C THR A 860 -57.61 -23.13 -46.64
N ALA A 861 -57.57 -22.29 -47.67
CA ALA A 861 -56.83 -22.51 -48.92
C ALA A 861 -55.67 -21.53 -49.04
N ASN A 862 -54.52 -21.97 -49.56
CA ASN A 862 -53.43 -21.07 -49.94
C ASN A 862 -53.90 -20.19 -51.12
N ALA A 863 -53.76 -18.89 -50.97
CA ALA A 863 -54.30 -17.91 -51.90
C ALA A 863 -53.22 -17.24 -52.75
N GLU A 864 -52.09 -16.94 -52.12
CA GLU A 864 -50.99 -16.20 -52.74
C GLU A 864 -49.70 -16.43 -51.95
N VAL A 865 -48.60 -16.70 -52.65
CA VAL A 865 -47.27 -16.69 -52.05
C VAL A 865 -46.84 -15.24 -51.97
N LEU A 866 -46.66 -14.73 -50.75
CA LEU A 866 -46.28 -13.34 -50.51
C LEU A 866 -44.78 -13.16 -50.75
N GLU A 867 -43.97 -14.00 -50.12
CA GLU A 867 -42.51 -13.90 -50.13
C GLU A 867 -41.84 -15.27 -50.01
N GLN A 868 -40.63 -15.39 -50.54
CA GLN A 868 -39.74 -16.54 -50.37
C GLN A 868 -38.32 -16.04 -50.10
N TRP A 869 -37.66 -16.64 -49.13
CA TRP A 869 -36.36 -16.21 -48.65
C TRP A 869 -35.45 -17.42 -48.45
N HIS A 870 -34.19 -17.26 -48.82
CA HIS A 870 -33.09 -18.13 -48.41
C HIS A 870 -32.31 -17.43 -47.31
N VAL A 871 -32.09 -18.10 -46.20
CA VAL A 871 -31.38 -17.56 -45.04
C VAL A 871 -30.20 -18.47 -44.72
N GLU A 872 -29.02 -17.90 -44.62
CA GLU A 872 -27.84 -18.55 -44.04
C GLU A 872 -27.66 -18.02 -42.61
N LEU A 873 -27.59 -18.94 -41.66
CA LEU A 873 -27.45 -18.66 -40.24
C LEU A 873 -25.97 -18.63 -39.85
N ALA A 874 -25.62 -17.75 -38.91
CA ALA A 874 -24.29 -17.79 -38.30
C ALA A 874 -24.19 -19.02 -37.38
N ASP A 875 -22.99 -19.60 -37.29
CA ASP A 875 -22.74 -20.74 -36.39
C ASP A 875 -22.80 -20.28 -34.93
N ASP A 876 -23.73 -20.83 -34.17
CA ASP A 876 -23.91 -20.63 -32.73
C ASP A 876 -23.82 -21.94 -31.94
N GLY A 877 -23.36 -23.02 -32.58
CA GLY A 877 -23.28 -24.36 -31.99
C GLY A 877 -24.63 -25.05 -31.77
N GLN A 878 -25.76 -24.46 -32.18
CA GLN A 878 -27.09 -25.06 -32.07
C GLN A 878 -27.54 -25.67 -33.40
N ASN A 879 -28.26 -26.80 -33.31
CA ASN A 879 -28.79 -27.48 -34.50
C ASN A 879 -30.20 -26.99 -34.91
N ALA A 880 -30.84 -26.17 -34.08
CA ALA A 880 -32.18 -25.66 -34.31
C ALA A 880 -32.31 -24.24 -33.77
N HIS A 881 -32.96 -23.39 -34.55
CA HIS A 881 -33.05 -21.96 -34.30
C HIS A 881 -34.50 -21.51 -34.30
N THR A 882 -34.81 -20.48 -33.50
CA THR A 882 -36.10 -19.81 -33.51
C THR A 882 -36.01 -18.54 -34.34
N LEU A 883 -36.82 -18.47 -35.40
CA LEU A 883 -36.87 -17.37 -36.34
C LEU A 883 -38.14 -16.55 -36.12
N ARG A 884 -38.02 -15.23 -36.11
CA ARG A 884 -39.13 -14.28 -36.02
C ARG A 884 -39.22 -13.49 -37.32
N TYR A 885 -40.28 -13.71 -38.08
CA TYR A 885 -40.52 -13.08 -39.37
C TYR A 885 -41.57 -11.96 -39.26
N LEU A 886 -41.27 -10.80 -39.84
CA LEU A 886 -42.18 -9.67 -39.93
C LEU A 886 -42.96 -9.71 -41.26
N PRO A 887 -44.25 -10.08 -41.24
CA PRO A 887 -45.06 -10.11 -42.46
C PRO A 887 -45.29 -8.70 -43.05
N PRO A 888 -45.56 -8.58 -44.36
CA PRO A 888 -45.89 -7.31 -44.99
C PRO A 888 -47.15 -6.65 -44.42
N ASP A 889 -47.17 -5.32 -44.37
CA ASP A 889 -48.24 -4.54 -43.76
C ASP A 889 -49.64 -4.87 -44.31
N GLY A 890 -50.60 -5.01 -43.40
CA GLY A 890 -52.01 -5.25 -43.72
C GLY A 890 -52.34 -6.69 -44.15
N GLN A 891 -51.36 -7.60 -44.21
CA GLN A 891 -51.61 -9.03 -44.45
C GLN A 891 -51.98 -9.75 -43.14
N LYS A 892 -52.99 -10.61 -43.20
CA LYS A 892 -53.43 -11.48 -42.10
C LYS A 892 -53.57 -12.91 -42.62
N ASP A 893 -53.65 -13.87 -41.70
CA ASP A 893 -53.88 -15.29 -42.01
C ASP A 893 -52.79 -15.89 -42.91
N ILE A 894 -51.55 -15.83 -42.44
CA ILE A 894 -50.34 -16.30 -43.14
C ILE A 894 -49.92 -17.67 -42.61
N ARG A 895 -49.51 -18.56 -43.51
CA ARG A 895 -48.80 -19.81 -43.19
C ARG A 895 -47.34 -19.69 -43.58
N ILE A 896 -46.46 -20.23 -42.75
CA ILE A 896 -45.04 -20.33 -43.04
C ILE A 896 -44.74 -21.75 -43.49
N TYR A 897 -44.05 -21.86 -44.62
CA TYR A 897 -43.49 -23.12 -45.09
C TYR A 897 -41.97 -23.03 -45.01
N VAL A 898 -41.34 -24.10 -44.55
CA VAL A 898 -39.89 -24.20 -44.44
C VAL A 898 -39.40 -25.34 -45.34
N ARG A 899 -38.25 -25.14 -45.97
CA ARG A 899 -37.52 -26.14 -46.72
C ARG A 899 -36.08 -26.14 -46.22
N GLU A 900 -35.73 -27.20 -45.52
CA GLU A 900 -34.38 -27.45 -45.02
C GLU A 900 -33.57 -28.21 -46.09
N ASN A 901 -32.33 -27.80 -46.33
CA ASN A 901 -31.35 -28.51 -47.19
C ASN A 901 -31.87 -28.97 -48.58
N GLY A 902 -32.74 -28.17 -49.21
CA GLY A 902 -33.28 -28.47 -50.54
C GLY A 902 -34.34 -29.59 -50.61
N GLY A 903 -34.92 -29.97 -49.46
CA GLY A 903 -36.01 -30.94 -49.37
C GLY A 903 -37.37 -30.47 -49.95
N SER A 904 -38.46 -31.14 -49.61
CA SER A 904 -39.81 -30.66 -49.94
C SER A 904 -40.25 -29.55 -48.98
N TRP A 905 -40.99 -28.56 -49.46
CA TRP A 905 -41.63 -27.56 -48.61
C TRP A 905 -42.59 -28.21 -47.59
N GLN A 906 -42.42 -27.90 -46.32
CA GLN A 906 -43.26 -28.38 -45.23
C GLN A 906 -43.88 -27.20 -44.48
N GLU A 907 -45.17 -27.30 -44.16
CA GLU A 907 -45.84 -26.30 -43.31
C GLU A 907 -45.29 -26.43 -41.89
N THR A 908 -44.81 -25.31 -41.34
CA THR A 908 -44.37 -25.25 -39.95
C THR A 908 -45.39 -24.49 -39.09
N GLY A 909 -45.52 -24.89 -37.83
CA GLY A 909 -46.35 -24.17 -36.88
C GLY A 909 -45.76 -22.79 -36.62
N CYS A 910 -46.60 -21.76 -36.66
CA CYS A 910 -46.20 -20.40 -36.34
C CYS A 910 -47.00 -19.83 -35.17
N ASP A 911 -46.29 -19.28 -34.19
CA ASP A 911 -46.88 -18.48 -33.12
C ASP A 911 -46.71 -16.98 -33.43
N THR A 912 -47.29 -16.10 -32.61
CA THR A 912 -47.18 -14.64 -32.80
C THR A 912 -46.53 -14.01 -31.58
N MET A 913 -45.46 -13.25 -31.80
CA MET A 913 -44.77 -12.49 -30.76
C MET A 913 -44.69 -11.02 -31.16
N GLY A 914 -45.58 -10.20 -30.59
CA GLY A 914 -45.76 -8.82 -31.02
C GLY A 914 -46.24 -8.75 -32.48
N SER A 915 -45.50 -8.05 -33.33
CA SER A 915 -45.78 -7.93 -34.77
C SER A 915 -45.12 -9.04 -35.61
N TYR A 916 -44.32 -9.92 -35.00
CA TYR A 916 -43.59 -10.98 -35.71
C TYR A 916 -44.28 -12.34 -35.57
N LEU A 917 -44.17 -13.16 -36.61
CA LEU A 917 -44.53 -14.57 -36.61
C LEU A 917 -43.30 -15.40 -36.26
N THR A 918 -43.40 -16.27 -35.26
CA THR A 918 -42.28 -17.08 -34.76
C THR A 918 -42.39 -18.51 -35.22
N PHE A 919 -41.33 -19.07 -35.78
CA PHE A 919 -41.24 -20.46 -36.22
C PHE A 919 -39.84 -21.04 -35.98
N THR A 920 -39.73 -22.36 -36.01
CA THR A 920 -38.44 -23.06 -35.82
C THR A 920 -37.94 -23.65 -37.13
N ALA A 921 -36.63 -23.68 -37.30
CA ALA A 921 -35.95 -24.36 -38.41
C ALA A 921 -34.66 -25.02 -37.92
N SER A 922 -34.23 -26.07 -38.61
CA SER A 922 -33.03 -26.83 -38.25
C SER A 922 -31.92 -26.65 -39.29
N GLY A 923 -30.67 -26.57 -38.81
CA GLY A 923 -29.47 -26.45 -39.62
C GLY A 923 -29.08 -25.02 -40.02
N ASP A 924 -27.90 -24.90 -40.64
CA ASP A 924 -27.21 -23.61 -40.86
C ASP A 924 -27.74 -22.82 -42.07
N SER A 925 -28.68 -23.40 -42.81
CA SER A 925 -29.30 -22.77 -43.98
C SER A 925 -30.76 -23.20 -44.12
N VAL A 926 -31.65 -22.21 -44.26
CA VAL A 926 -33.09 -22.42 -44.31
C VAL A 926 -33.73 -21.62 -45.44
N ASP A 927 -34.54 -22.29 -46.25
CA ASP A 927 -35.49 -21.61 -47.14
C ASP A 927 -36.84 -21.50 -46.43
N PHE A 928 -37.45 -20.32 -46.40
CA PHE A 928 -38.82 -20.16 -45.90
C PHE A 928 -39.70 -19.36 -46.87
N ALA A 929 -41.00 -19.66 -46.87
CA ALA A 929 -42.00 -19.02 -47.71
C ALA A 929 -43.21 -18.59 -46.86
N ALA A 930 -43.61 -17.33 -47.01
CA ALA A 930 -44.81 -16.79 -46.39
C ALA A 930 -45.98 -16.84 -47.39
N VAL A 931 -47.04 -17.57 -47.06
CA VAL A 931 -48.19 -17.81 -47.94
C VAL A 931 -49.46 -17.33 -47.30
N ARG A 932 -50.18 -16.41 -47.95
CA ARG A 932 -51.48 -15.93 -47.49
C ARG A 932 -52.54 -17.00 -47.70
N THR A 933 -53.41 -17.18 -46.72
CA THR A 933 -54.55 -18.09 -46.80
C THR A 933 -55.86 -17.35 -46.97
N LEU A 934 -56.87 -18.05 -47.51
CA LEU A 934 -58.24 -17.59 -47.61
C LEU A 934 -59.14 -18.60 -46.92
N ASN A 935 -60.09 -18.10 -46.14
CA ASN A 935 -61.14 -18.92 -45.57
C ASN A 935 -62.17 -19.30 -46.66
N VAL A 936 -62.28 -20.60 -46.92
CA VAL A 936 -63.15 -21.15 -47.98
C VAL A 936 -64.41 -21.81 -47.41
N LEU A 937 -64.76 -21.55 -46.15
CA LEU A 937 -66.04 -21.98 -45.54
C LEU A 937 -67.26 -21.59 -46.39
N GLY A 938 -67.24 -20.41 -47.01
CA GLY A 938 -68.30 -19.97 -47.92
C GLY A 938 -68.47 -20.88 -49.13
N ILE A 939 -67.38 -21.45 -49.66
CA ILE A 939 -67.41 -22.40 -50.79
C ILE A 939 -68.04 -23.71 -50.33
N TRP A 940 -67.68 -24.21 -49.15
CA TRP A 940 -68.30 -25.41 -48.56
C TRP A 940 -69.79 -25.23 -48.32
N LEU A 941 -70.23 -24.06 -47.83
CA LEU A 941 -71.65 -23.74 -47.66
C LEU A 941 -72.40 -23.70 -49.01
N ILE A 942 -71.78 -23.14 -50.05
CA ILE A 942 -72.35 -23.12 -51.42
C ILE A 942 -72.41 -24.54 -52.00
N SER A 943 -71.37 -25.35 -51.85
CA SER A 943 -71.34 -26.74 -52.31
C SER A 943 -72.41 -27.59 -51.61
N LEU A 944 -72.61 -27.40 -50.29
CA LEU A 944 -73.70 -28.02 -49.54
C LEU A 944 -75.08 -27.58 -50.05
N ALA A 945 -75.26 -26.29 -50.34
CA ALA A 945 -76.50 -25.76 -50.90
C ALA A 945 -76.79 -26.32 -52.31
N VAL A 946 -75.79 -26.42 -53.18
CA VAL A 946 -75.91 -27.02 -54.52
C VAL A 946 -76.23 -28.51 -54.42
N LEU A 947 -75.59 -29.24 -53.50
CA LEU A 947 -75.90 -30.66 -53.25
C LEU A 947 -77.37 -30.83 -52.81
N ALA A 948 -77.86 -29.97 -51.91
CA ALA A 948 -79.25 -29.98 -51.46
C ALA A 948 -80.25 -29.72 -52.61
N VAL A 949 -79.93 -28.78 -53.51
CA VAL A 949 -80.75 -28.50 -54.71
C VAL A 949 -80.74 -29.66 -55.70
N LEU A 950 -79.59 -30.31 -55.90
CA LEU A 950 -79.46 -31.50 -56.77
C LEU A 950 -80.27 -32.68 -56.21
N VAL A 951 -80.20 -32.93 -54.90
CA VAL A 951 -81.04 -33.93 -54.23
C VAL A 951 -82.53 -33.60 -54.40
N LEU A 952 -82.92 -32.33 -54.25
CA LEU A 952 -84.31 -31.88 -54.47
C LEU A 952 -84.77 -32.11 -55.93
N LEU A 953 -83.91 -31.82 -56.91
CA LEU A 953 -84.17 -32.07 -58.34
C LEU A 953 -84.32 -33.55 -58.65
N ILE A 954 -83.48 -34.42 -58.07
CA ILE A 954 -83.59 -35.88 -58.19
C ILE A 954 -84.92 -36.35 -57.59
N VAL A 955 -85.30 -35.87 -56.40
CA VAL A 955 -86.59 -36.17 -55.77
C VAL A 955 -87.77 -35.71 -56.63
N LEU A 956 -87.69 -34.52 -57.24
CA LEU A 956 -88.71 -33.99 -58.15
C LEU A 956 -88.80 -34.80 -59.46
N LEU A 957 -87.68 -35.26 -60.01
CA LEU A 957 -87.62 -36.14 -61.18
C LEU A 957 -88.24 -37.52 -60.88
N VAL A 958 -87.95 -38.10 -59.72
CA VAL A 958 -88.56 -39.35 -59.24
C VAL A 958 -90.07 -39.16 -59.03
N ARG A 959 -90.52 -38.04 -58.44
CA ARG A 959 -91.95 -37.70 -58.31
C ARG A 959 -92.63 -37.49 -59.66
N ARG A 960 -91.97 -36.86 -60.65
CA ARG A 960 -92.47 -36.72 -62.03
C ARG A 960 -92.61 -38.07 -62.74
N ARG A 961 -91.65 -38.99 -62.57
CA ARG A 961 -91.76 -40.37 -63.09
C ARG A 961 -92.92 -41.13 -62.44
N LYS A 962 -93.13 -41.02 -61.12
CA LYS A 962 -94.31 -41.61 -60.43
C LYS A 962 -95.65 -41.00 -60.87
N ARG A 963 -95.73 -39.69 -61.12
CA ARG A 963 -96.98 -39.05 -61.64
C ARG A 963 -97.29 -39.43 -63.09
N ARG A 964 -96.27 -39.61 -63.95
CA ARG A 964 -96.47 -40.13 -65.32
C ARG A 964 -96.85 -41.62 -65.36
N ALA A 965 -96.42 -42.41 -64.37
CA ALA A 965 -96.87 -43.80 -64.22
C ALA A 965 -98.33 -43.91 -63.75
N ARG A 966 -98.81 -43.02 -62.86
CA ARG A 966 -100.22 -42.99 -62.43
C ARG A 966 -101.20 -42.54 -63.52
N ARG A 967 -100.84 -41.56 -64.37
CA ARG A 967 -101.71 -41.11 -65.48
C ARG A 967 -101.83 -42.09 -66.66
N ARG A 968 -101.05 -43.18 -66.68
CA ARG A 968 -101.22 -44.30 -67.64
C ARG A 968 -102.08 -45.45 -67.08
N ALA A 969 -102.49 -45.39 -65.81
CA ALA A 969 -103.30 -46.41 -65.14
C ALA A 969 -104.76 -45.98 -64.87
N GLU A 970 -105.16 -44.78 -65.29
CA GLU A 970 -106.54 -44.26 -65.23
C GLU A 970 -107.11 -43.93 -66.64
N ALA A 971 -106.55 -44.59 -67.66
CA ALA A 971 -107.21 -44.78 -68.96
C ALA A 971 -107.88 -46.17 -68.96
#